data_AF-U5QJC2-F1
#
_entry.id   AF-U5QJC2-F1
#
_cell.length_a   1.000
_cell.length_b   1.000
_cell.length_c   1.000
_cell.angle_alpha   90.00
_cell.angle_beta   90.00
_cell.angle_gamma   90.00
#
_symmetry.space_group_name_H-M   'P 1'
#
loop_
_entity.id
_entity.type
_entity.pdbx_description
1 polymer ?
#
loop_
_entity_poly.entity_id
_entity_poly.type
_entity_poly.pdbx_seq_one_letter_code
_entity_poly.pdbx_strand_id
1 'polypeptide(L)'
;MAKRLLSKLITFWQRISLTVVAVLVTALPAFALPMYASGSSLLGLLLRPLPALDGKPGRLQLVGWISEEAQQSQLCHGDVLLAVAGTPVSQESDIQAALKGYQPSQRVLLRVLRGKEELEVALTLADGRLPMMPAAPSDQPAATRTLQVIPASPELAVQQYFGWGHVRSMALQDRTLLVRIDPVASTKFLQRTAQALFAEVRSPRIQRLTVLVEGTEAIQSLRVDVKGDVHLSAYTPDWQTAPTQIAAETFLPILLDLNADIELPQSETRAVSGKLLSNIEDQNGVPLLLRATPVQGRLVPAIPFGHRLILDTIGEQKWPVVAQSEILPTREVIVKYLGNQRRAYTSRVFAHQVVGVRLSQPLALPNPLRKSANEDGLRLTDATFTPVTKSAAIRTAKALSLYNQAVAAIGRQEWSVAATHLRASLADLPSQQAHAALGWVYLQMGQALLKGGGALEVAMADIEQAAQMQVSGSSGLLSCAYALAIQKDSDSLPGDNLNYYRYRITSLGIHLQDCPLKPGVLPFRNPPVVAGDYLAFMDEQRPARMRYRAITPFSRSPVRLYIGPAPEPRFYQAVLDAARSWQDATDKRVQFVEVNQPTEADVLVVFVLQDGNQGPTRSETLAMPDQAATILLNLAYPLRYRTADQARLAGKVLSHELGHALGLWGHSDSDDDIMYPTVSGVSGPSLRDVETLKKVFDRYPAAERP
;
A
#
# COMPACT_ATOMS: atom_id res chain seq x y z
N MET A 1 14.42 -6.21 73.54
CA MET A 1 13.04 -6.23 72.97
C MET A 1 13.03 -6.41 71.45
N ALA A 2 13.92 -5.76 70.69
CA ALA A 2 13.99 -5.87 69.21
C ALA A 2 14.26 -7.28 68.65
N LYS A 3 15.11 -8.11 69.29
CA LYS A 3 15.39 -9.49 68.82
C LYS A 3 14.17 -10.43 68.91
N ARG A 4 13.24 -10.20 69.84
CA ARG A 4 12.01 -11.01 69.96
C ARG A 4 10.98 -10.66 68.86
N LEU A 5 10.94 -9.40 68.42
CA LEU A 5 10.09 -8.96 67.31
C LEU A 5 10.58 -9.50 65.96
N LEU A 6 11.89 -9.53 65.73
CA LEU A 6 12.46 -10.06 64.49
C LEU A 6 12.26 -11.57 64.34
N SER A 7 12.35 -12.34 65.43
CA SER A 7 12.11 -13.80 65.38
C SER A 7 10.65 -14.16 65.07
N LYS A 8 9.68 -13.33 65.50
CA LYS A 8 8.25 -13.53 65.23
C LYS A 8 7.86 -13.14 63.80
N LEU A 9 8.53 -12.15 63.22
CA LEU A 9 8.34 -11.75 61.81
C LEU A 9 8.86 -12.80 60.83
N ILE A 10 9.99 -13.45 61.13
CA ILE A 10 10.56 -14.51 60.28
C ILE A 10 9.71 -15.78 60.33
N THR A 11 9.18 -16.16 61.49
CA THR A 11 8.26 -17.33 61.61
C THR A 11 6.88 -17.07 61.01
N PHE A 12 6.43 -15.81 60.96
CA PHE A 12 5.19 -15.43 60.28
C PHE A 12 5.31 -15.54 58.75
N TRP A 13 6.43 -15.10 58.18
CA TRP A 13 6.68 -15.22 56.74
C TRP A 13 6.94 -16.66 56.28
N GLN A 14 7.65 -17.47 57.06
CA GLN A 14 7.88 -18.89 56.72
C GLN A 14 6.60 -19.74 56.77
N ARG A 15 5.56 -19.34 57.52
CA ARG A 15 4.26 -20.05 57.55
C ARG A 15 3.31 -19.64 56.41
N ILE A 16 3.47 -18.44 55.85
CA ILE A 16 2.68 -17.98 54.69
C ILE A 16 3.21 -18.62 53.39
N SER A 17 4.52 -18.83 53.27
CA SER A 17 5.12 -19.45 52.06
C SER A 17 4.91 -20.96 51.92
N LEU A 18 4.60 -21.68 53.01
CA LEU A 18 4.38 -23.14 52.98
C LEU A 18 2.90 -23.56 52.87
N THR A 19 1.96 -22.66 53.10
CA THR A 19 0.51 -22.97 53.02
C THR A 19 -0.10 -22.61 51.66
N VAL A 20 0.56 -21.77 50.86
CA VAL A 20 0.11 -21.40 49.50
C VAL A 20 0.64 -22.36 48.41
N VAL A 21 1.64 -23.18 48.71
CA VAL A 21 2.27 -24.10 47.73
C VAL A 21 1.68 -25.53 47.76
N ALA A 22 0.82 -25.87 48.73
CA ALA A 22 0.34 -27.25 48.93
C ALA A 22 -1.14 -27.52 48.56
N VAL A 23 -1.87 -26.57 47.94
CA VAL A 23 -3.30 -26.77 47.55
C VAL A 23 -3.55 -26.60 46.03
N LEU A 24 -2.50 -26.51 45.21
CA LEU A 24 -2.64 -26.29 43.75
C LEU A 24 -1.80 -27.24 42.90
N VAL A 25 -1.80 -28.53 43.25
CA VAL A 25 -1.24 -29.60 42.40
C VAL A 25 -2.15 -30.82 42.43
N THR A 26 -3.35 -30.70 41.85
CA THR A 26 -4.07 -31.83 41.24
C THR A 26 -5.19 -31.31 40.34
N ALA A 27 -5.17 -31.75 39.08
CA ALA A 27 -6.16 -31.53 38.01
C ALA A 27 -6.30 -30.09 37.44
N LEU A 28 -5.45 -29.76 36.45
CA LEU A 28 -5.80 -28.77 35.43
C LEU A 28 -6.10 -29.51 34.11
N PRO A 29 -7.32 -29.40 33.55
CA PRO A 29 -7.55 -29.73 32.15
C PRO A 29 -6.86 -28.66 31.28
N ALA A 30 -6.46 -29.05 30.07
CA ALA A 30 -5.85 -28.16 29.09
C ALA A 30 -6.76 -26.95 28.80
N PHE A 31 -6.46 -25.79 29.39
CA PHE A 31 -7.02 -24.51 28.97
C PHE A 31 -6.16 -23.95 27.85
N ALA A 32 -6.69 -23.96 26.63
CA ALA A 32 -6.22 -23.08 25.57
C ALA A 32 -6.46 -21.63 26.04
N LEU A 33 -5.40 -20.83 26.16
CA LEU A 33 -5.53 -19.39 26.38
C LEU A 33 -6.12 -18.77 25.10
N PRO A 34 -7.28 -18.07 25.15
CA PRO A 34 -7.76 -17.34 23.99
C PRO A 34 -6.80 -16.17 23.72
N MET A 35 -6.31 -16.06 22.48
CA MET A 35 -5.65 -14.85 22.02
C MET A 35 -6.64 -13.67 22.20
N TYR A 36 -6.21 -12.60 22.88
CA TYR A 36 -7.01 -11.39 23.02
C TYR A 36 -7.24 -10.77 21.65
N ALA A 37 -8.49 -10.80 21.19
CA ALA A 37 -8.92 -10.20 19.94
C ALA A 37 -8.81 -8.65 20.05
N SER A 38 -8.29 -7.97 19.02
CA SER A 38 -8.18 -6.50 19.01
C SER A 38 -9.58 -5.85 19.06
N GLY A 39 -9.73 -4.64 19.60
CA GLY A 39 -11.05 -3.97 19.64
C GLY A 39 -11.72 -3.86 18.25
N SER A 40 -10.93 -3.69 17.18
CA SER A 40 -11.38 -3.68 15.78
C SER A 40 -11.96 -5.03 15.31
N SER A 41 -11.49 -6.15 15.87
CA SER A 41 -11.99 -7.50 15.53
C SER A 41 -13.40 -7.77 16.02
N LEU A 42 -13.80 -7.22 17.18
CA LEU A 42 -15.16 -7.32 17.73
C LEU A 42 -16.18 -6.49 16.93
N LEU A 43 -15.75 -5.37 16.36
CA LEU A 43 -16.57 -4.61 15.42
C LEU A 43 -16.65 -5.30 14.04
N GLY A 44 -15.71 -6.19 13.73
CA GLY A 44 -15.60 -6.78 12.42
C GLY A 44 -15.30 -5.75 11.31
N LEU A 45 -14.54 -4.70 11.64
CA LEU A 45 -14.15 -3.62 10.72
C LEU A 45 -12.63 -3.60 10.47
N LEU A 46 -12.22 -3.20 9.28
CA LEU A 46 -10.84 -2.82 8.97
C LEU A 46 -10.72 -1.31 9.08
N LEU A 47 -9.84 -0.85 9.97
CA LEU A 47 -9.66 0.57 10.27
C LEU A 47 -8.23 1.01 9.98
N ARG A 48 -8.10 2.16 9.33
CA ARG A 48 -6.83 2.84 9.09
C ARG A 48 -6.74 4.07 10.00
N PRO A 49 -5.67 4.23 10.79
CA PRO A 49 -5.46 5.46 11.53
C PRO A 49 -5.17 6.62 10.56
N LEU A 50 -5.88 7.73 10.73
CA LEU A 50 -5.58 9.01 10.10
C LEU A 50 -4.76 9.85 11.09
N PRO A 51 -3.64 10.44 10.64
CA PRO A 51 -2.80 11.27 11.50
C PRO A 51 -3.60 12.46 12.03
N ALA A 52 -3.26 12.88 13.26
CA ALA A 52 -3.76 14.12 13.84
C ALA A 52 -3.32 15.30 12.96
N LEU A 53 -4.28 16.12 12.53
CA LEU A 53 -4.04 17.35 11.77
C LEU A 53 -4.62 18.53 12.56
N ASP A 54 -3.84 19.62 12.67
CA ASP A 54 -4.27 20.90 13.23
C ASP A 54 -4.85 20.83 14.65
N GLY A 55 -4.18 20.10 15.57
CA GLY A 55 -4.59 20.00 16.97
C GLY A 55 -5.86 19.19 17.22
N LYS A 56 -6.41 18.54 16.18
CA LYS A 56 -7.52 17.59 16.32
C LYS A 56 -6.98 16.20 16.67
N PRO A 57 -7.67 15.42 17.51
CA PRO A 57 -7.26 14.05 17.80
C PRO A 57 -7.21 13.21 16.51
N GLY A 58 -6.37 12.17 16.54
CA GLY A 58 -6.32 11.16 15.48
C GLY A 58 -7.71 10.56 15.22
N ARG A 59 -7.93 10.02 14.03
CA ARG A 59 -9.21 9.44 13.65
C ARG A 59 -9.01 8.05 13.08
N LEU A 60 -10.06 7.23 13.09
CA LEU A 60 -10.04 5.92 12.46
C LEU A 60 -10.93 5.95 11.23
N GLN A 61 -10.37 5.71 10.05
CA GLN A 61 -11.12 5.60 8.81
C GLN A 61 -11.40 4.15 8.48
N LEU A 62 -12.65 3.88 8.12
CA LEU A 62 -13.10 2.58 7.67
C LEU A 62 -12.61 2.28 6.26
N VAL A 63 -11.83 1.22 6.13
CA VAL A 63 -11.25 0.76 4.86
C VAL A 63 -11.78 -0.62 4.43
N GLY A 64 -12.65 -1.23 5.23
CA GLY A 64 -13.28 -2.50 4.89
C GLY A 64 -13.92 -3.20 6.08
N TRP A 65 -14.31 -4.46 5.88
CA TRP A 65 -15.03 -5.29 6.84
C TRP A 65 -14.41 -6.69 6.89
N ILE A 66 -14.52 -7.35 8.03
CA ILE A 66 -14.10 -8.74 8.23
C ILE A 66 -15.21 -9.63 8.79
N SER A 67 -16.41 -9.08 9.04
CA SER A 67 -17.59 -9.83 9.49
C SER A 67 -18.80 -9.56 8.59
N GLU A 68 -19.71 -10.53 8.51
CA GLU A 68 -20.96 -10.39 7.75
C GLU A 68 -21.88 -9.35 8.40
N GLU A 69 -21.89 -9.28 9.74
CA GLU A 69 -22.65 -8.29 10.50
C GLU A 69 -22.24 -6.85 10.15
N ALA A 70 -20.93 -6.62 9.97
CA ALA A 70 -20.41 -5.34 9.51
C ALA A 70 -20.77 -5.07 8.04
N GLN A 71 -20.72 -6.07 7.18
CA GLN A 71 -21.08 -5.94 5.77
C GLN A 71 -22.58 -5.64 5.57
N GLN A 72 -23.45 -6.19 6.43
CA GLN A 72 -24.90 -5.94 6.42
C GLN A 72 -25.29 -4.62 7.09
N SER A 73 -24.34 -3.93 7.73
CA SER A 73 -24.57 -2.61 8.31
C SER A 73 -24.71 -1.54 7.22
N GLN A 74 -25.17 -0.33 7.60
CA GLN A 74 -25.25 0.81 6.68
C GLN A 74 -23.94 1.60 6.57
N LEU A 75 -22.84 1.04 7.07
CA LEU A 75 -21.52 1.65 6.97
C LEU A 75 -21.03 1.66 5.51
N CYS A 76 -20.19 2.63 5.16
CA CYS A 76 -19.59 2.74 3.83
C CYS A 76 -18.07 2.88 3.92
N HIS A 77 -17.37 2.47 2.86
CA HIS A 77 -15.93 2.70 2.76
C HIS A 77 -15.62 4.20 2.84
N GLY A 78 -14.59 4.56 3.61
CA GLY A 78 -14.19 5.95 3.82
C GLY A 78 -14.89 6.66 4.98
N ASP A 79 -15.92 6.06 5.59
CA ASP A 79 -16.53 6.57 6.84
C ASP A 79 -15.46 6.74 7.92
N VAL A 80 -15.52 7.85 8.67
CA VAL A 80 -14.59 8.11 9.77
C VAL A 80 -15.29 7.85 11.10
N LEU A 81 -14.80 6.88 11.86
CA LEU A 81 -15.38 6.47 13.13
C LEU A 81 -15.10 7.53 14.19
N LEU A 82 -16.16 8.13 14.73
CA LEU A 82 -16.11 9.17 15.75
C LEU A 82 -16.37 8.62 17.15
N ALA A 83 -17.28 7.65 17.28
CA ALA A 83 -17.62 7.02 18.54
C ALA A 83 -18.13 5.58 18.35
N VAL A 84 -17.91 4.74 19.38
CA VAL A 84 -18.43 3.37 19.49
C VAL A 84 -19.21 3.28 20.79
N ALA A 85 -20.47 2.87 20.71
CA ALA A 85 -21.35 2.74 21.88
C ALA A 85 -21.37 4.02 22.75
N GLY A 86 -21.42 5.19 22.10
CA GLY A 86 -21.41 6.50 22.74
C GLY A 86 -20.04 6.98 23.25
N THR A 87 -19.01 6.12 23.23
CA THR A 87 -17.65 6.48 23.65
C THR A 87 -16.86 7.02 22.46
N PRO A 88 -16.30 8.24 22.51
CA PRO A 88 -15.45 8.77 21.45
C PRO A 88 -14.23 7.89 21.19
N VAL A 89 -13.86 7.70 19.92
CA VAL A 89 -12.69 6.89 19.55
C VAL A 89 -11.78 7.65 18.58
N SER A 90 -10.49 7.52 18.81
CA SER A 90 -9.43 8.16 18.01
C SER A 90 -8.31 7.18 17.60
N GLN A 91 -8.22 6.05 18.30
CA GLN A 91 -7.25 4.97 18.13
C GLN A 91 -7.88 3.63 18.51
N GLU A 92 -7.28 2.51 18.09
CA GLU A 92 -7.86 1.17 18.31
C GLU A 92 -8.04 0.80 19.79
N SER A 93 -7.17 1.27 20.67
CA SER A 93 -7.29 1.05 22.12
C SER A 93 -8.57 1.66 22.70
N ASP A 94 -9.05 2.78 22.13
CA ASP A 94 -10.29 3.42 22.56
C ASP A 94 -11.50 2.52 22.22
N ILE A 95 -11.46 1.82 21.09
CA ILE A 95 -12.51 0.86 20.70
C ILE A 95 -12.57 -0.29 21.71
N GLN A 96 -11.42 -0.83 22.08
CA GLN A 96 -11.37 -1.91 23.07
C GLN A 96 -11.93 -1.45 24.43
N ALA A 97 -11.62 -0.22 24.83
CA ALA A 97 -12.18 0.37 26.04
C ALA A 97 -13.71 0.57 25.93
N ALA A 98 -14.19 1.08 24.79
CA ALA A 98 -15.61 1.34 24.51
C ALA A 98 -16.46 0.05 24.50
N LEU A 99 -15.89 -1.05 24.02
CA LEU A 99 -16.54 -2.35 23.95
C LEU A 99 -16.38 -3.19 25.23
N LYS A 100 -15.73 -2.66 26.27
CA LYS A 100 -15.55 -3.38 27.53
C LYS A 100 -16.91 -3.69 28.17
N GLY A 101 -17.27 -4.96 28.21
CA GLY A 101 -18.54 -5.45 28.78
C GLY A 101 -19.63 -5.76 27.75
N TYR A 102 -19.39 -5.46 26.46
CA TYR A 102 -20.26 -5.92 25.39
C TYR A 102 -19.93 -7.36 25.00
N GLN A 103 -20.96 -8.09 24.58
CA GLN A 103 -20.88 -9.48 24.13
C GLN A 103 -21.05 -9.56 22.60
N PRO A 104 -20.48 -10.59 21.95
CA PRO A 104 -20.93 -11.11 20.66
C PRO A 104 -22.43 -10.95 20.40
N SER A 105 -22.79 -10.60 19.17
CA SER A 105 -24.17 -10.47 18.68
C SER A 105 -24.99 -9.34 19.31
N GLN A 106 -24.45 -8.56 20.25
CA GLN A 106 -25.11 -7.36 20.74
C GLN A 106 -25.04 -6.24 19.70
N ARG A 107 -26.11 -5.44 19.61
CA ARG A 107 -26.10 -4.24 18.75
C ARG A 107 -25.48 -3.07 19.50
N VAL A 108 -24.54 -2.39 18.83
CA VAL A 108 -23.94 -1.13 19.26
C VAL A 108 -24.24 -0.04 18.24
N LEU A 109 -24.34 1.21 18.69
CA LEU A 109 -24.41 2.36 17.80
C LEU A 109 -23.01 2.90 17.53
N LEU A 110 -22.67 3.04 16.26
CA LEU A 110 -21.47 3.71 15.80
C LEU A 110 -21.84 5.11 15.34
N ARG A 111 -21.09 6.12 15.80
CA ARG A 111 -21.19 7.45 15.21
C ARG A 111 -20.06 7.61 14.19
N VAL A 112 -20.42 7.86 12.94
CA VAL A 112 -19.47 8.00 11.83
C VAL A 112 -19.65 9.34 11.14
N LEU A 113 -18.56 9.88 10.59
CA LEU A 113 -18.57 11.03 9.70
C LEU A 113 -18.47 10.52 8.26
N ARG A 114 -19.50 10.78 7.46
CA ARG A 114 -19.55 10.49 6.03
C ARG A 114 -19.55 11.80 5.25
N GLY A 115 -18.42 12.12 4.62
CA GLY A 115 -18.21 13.44 4.03
C GLY A 115 -18.23 14.54 5.09
N LYS A 116 -19.34 15.30 5.18
CA LYS A 116 -19.55 16.35 6.20
C LYS A 116 -20.71 16.06 7.15
N GLU A 117 -21.39 14.93 6.98
CA GLU A 117 -22.56 14.56 7.77
C GLU A 117 -22.18 13.53 8.84
N GLU A 118 -22.66 13.74 10.07
CA GLU A 118 -22.56 12.75 11.13
C GLU A 118 -23.78 11.83 11.09
N LEU A 119 -23.54 10.53 11.11
CA LEU A 119 -24.56 9.49 11.04
C LEU A 119 -24.39 8.54 12.22
N GLU A 120 -25.51 8.02 12.72
CA GLU A 120 -25.53 6.89 13.64
C GLU A 120 -25.87 5.62 12.88
N VAL A 121 -24.97 4.64 12.92
CA VAL A 121 -25.13 3.35 12.26
C VAL A 121 -25.13 2.25 13.30
N ALA A 122 -26.23 1.50 13.36
CA ALA A 122 -26.30 0.32 14.22
C ALA A 122 -25.48 -0.82 13.62
N LEU A 123 -24.58 -1.38 14.42
CA LEU A 123 -23.73 -2.52 14.09
C LEU A 123 -23.97 -3.64 15.10
N THR A 124 -24.16 -4.86 14.62
CA THR A 124 -24.17 -6.06 15.47
C THR A 124 -22.72 -6.51 15.66
N LEU A 125 -22.27 -6.70 16.91
CA LEU A 125 -20.90 -7.11 17.21
C LEU A 125 -20.64 -8.55 16.73
N ALA A 126 -19.48 -8.77 16.13
CA ALA A 126 -19.02 -10.10 15.72
C ALA A 126 -18.72 -10.97 16.95
N ASP A 127 -18.74 -12.29 16.79
CA ASP A 127 -18.62 -13.21 17.92
C ASP A 127 -17.19 -13.38 18.48
N GLY A 128 -16.26 -12.52 18.07
CA GLY A 128 -14.86 -12.53 18.50
C GLY A 128 -14.07 -13.72 17.95
N ARG A 129 -14.75 -14.73 17.39
CA ARG A 129 -14.14 -15.63 16.44
C ARG A 129 -14.06 -14.80 15.18
N LEU A 130 -12.89 -14.19 14.94
CA LEU A 130 -12.54 -13.87 13.56
C LEU A 130 -12.90 -15.14 12.78
N PRO A 131 -13.86 -15.12 11.83
CA PRO A 131 -13.71 -16.07 10.75
C PRO A 131 -12.27 -15.80 10.31
N MET A 132 -11.37 -16.81 10.42
CA MET A 132 -10.26 -16.85 9.48
C MET A 132 -10.88 -16.39 8.18
N MET A 133 -10.48 -15.20 7.67
CA MET A 133 -11.10 -14.50 6.52
C MET A 133 -12.05 -15.45 5.83
N PRO A 134 -13.40 -15.30 5.89
CA PRO A 134 -14.33 -16.37 5.52
C PRO A 134 -13.73 -17.10 4.35
N ALA A 135 -13.25 -18.34 4.59
CA ALA A 135 -12.24 -18.97 3.75
C ALA A 135 -12.67 -18.71 2.32
N ALA A 136 -11.90 -17.90 1.57
CA ALA A 136 -12.35 -17.27 0.33
C ALA A 136 -13.12 -18.30 -0.49
N PRO A 137 -14.43 -18.14 -0.74
CA PRO A 137 -15.42 -19.23 -0.65
C PRO A 137 -14.75 -20.57 -0.96
N SER A 138 -14.18 -21.20 0.07
CA SER A 138 -13.23 -22.32 -0.14
C SER A 138 -13.95 -23.58 -0.55
N ASP A 139 -15.28 -23.57 -0.43
CA ASP A 139 -16.10 -24.69 -0.83
C ASP A 139 -16.23 -24.61 -2.34
N GLN A 140 -15.27 -25.27 -2.99
CA GLN A 140 -15.37 -25.71 -4.37
C GLN A 140 -16.83 -26.12 -4.63
N PRO A 141 -17.49 -25.58 -5.68
CA PRO A 141 -18.87 -25.89 -5.96
C PRO A 141 -19.15 -27.39 -5.90
N ALA A 142 -20.14 -27.78 -5.09
CA ALA A 142 -20.48 -29.17 -4.86
C ALA A 142 -21.75 -29.57 -5.61
N ALA A 143 -21.85 -30.84 -5.99
CA ALA A 143 -23.03 -31.35 -6.68
C ALA A 143 -24.26 -31.24 -5.76
N THR A 144 -25.41 -30.88 -6.33
CA THR A 144 -26.65 -30.70 -5.59
C THR A 144 -27.80 -31.49 -6.21
N ARG A 145 -28.84 -31.71 -5.40
CA ARG A 145 -30.12 -32.30 -5.85
C ARG A 145 -31.15 -31.25 -6.24
N THR A 146 -30.96 -30.00 -5.82
CA THR A 146 -31.91 -28.91 -6.06
C THR A 146 -31.19 -27.59 -6.29
N LEU A 147 -31.72 -26.77 -7.19
CA LEU A 147 -31.26 -25.41 -7.44
C LEU A 147 -32.23 -24.40 -6.82
N GLN A 148 -31.70 -23.42 -6.10
CA GLN A 148 -32.48 -22.32 -5.54
C GLN A 148 -32.63 -21.23 -6.59
N VAL A 149 -33.86 -21.05 -7.06
CA VAL A 149 -34.20 -20.08 -8.11
C VAL A 149 -33.98 -18.67 -7.61
N ILE A 150 -33.33 -17.83 -8.42
CA ILE A 150 -33.23 -16.39 -8.17
C ILE A 150 -34.57 -15.76 -8.57
N PRO A 151 -35.26 -15.02 -7.68
CA PRO A 151 -36.51 -14.35 -8.01
C PRO A 151 -36.37 -13.41 -9.20
N ALA A 152 -37.39 -13.35 -10.05
CA ALA A 152 -37.40 -12.46 -11.21
C ALA A 152 -37.29 -10.99 -10.76
N SER A 153 -36.37 -10.26 -11.39
CA SER A 153 -36.15 -8.83 -11.16
C SER A 153 -35.57 -8.18 -12.42
N PRO A 154 -35.61 -6.84 -12.55
CA PRO A 154 -34.93 -6.15 -13.65
C PRO A 154 -33.43 -6.47 -13.70
N GLU A 155 -32.76 -6.59 -12.56
CA GLU A 155 -31.35 -6.98 -12.46
C GLU A 155 -31.12 -8.36 -13.09
N LEU A 156 -31.98 -9.33 -12.76
CA LEU A 156 -31.91 -10.68 -13.29
C LEU A 156 -32.07 -10.69 -14.81
N ALA A 157 -33.08 -9.97 -15.32
CA ALA A 157 -33.32 -9.85 -16.76
C ALA A 157 -32.10 -9.25 -17.46
N VAL A 158 -31.53 -8.16 -16.92
CA VAL A 158 -30.33 -7.53 -17.47
C VAL A 158 -29.16 -8.51 -17.57
N GLN A 159 -28.91 -9.31 -16.52
CA GLN A 159 -27.87 -10.34 -16.54
C GLN A 159 -28.15 -11.48 -17.53
N GLN A 160 -29.41 -11.87 -17.71
CA GLN A 160 -29.79 -12.89 -18.70
C GLN A 160 -29.57 -12.42 -20.14
N TYR A 161 -29.83 -11.13 -20.42
CA TYR A 161 -29.70 -10.56 -21.76
C TYR A 161 -28.26 -10.22 -22.15
N PHE A 162 -27.49 -9.64 -21.23
CA PHE A 162 -26.11 -9.21 -21.51
C PHE A 162 -25.04 -10.21 -21.07
N GLY A 163 -25.43 -11.23 -20.31
CA GLY A 163 -24.56 -12.28 -19.83
C GLY A 163 -24.13 -12.10 -18.38
N TRP A 164 -24.01 -13.23 -17.70
CA TRP A 164 -23.59 -13.32 -16.30
C TRP A 164 -22.16 -12.86 -16.14
N GLY A 165 -21.93 -11.88 -15.26
CA GLY A 165 -20.62 -11.24 -15.08
C GLY A 165 -20.26 -10.20 -16.14
N HIS A 166 -21.14 -9.87 -17.09
CA HIS A 166 -20.90 -8.78 -18.06
C HIS A 166 -21.61 -7.46 -17.71
N VAL A 167 -22.42 -7.47 -16.65
CA VAL A 167 -23.24 -6.33 -16.20
C VAL A 167 -22.53 -5.64 -15.03
N ARG A 168 -21.91 -4.51 -15.34
CA ARG A 168 -21.06 -3.75 -14.41
C ARG A 168 -21.86 -3.03 -13.34
N SER A 169 -22.95 -2.38 -13.73
CA SER A 169 -23.84 -1.70 -12.80
C SER A 169 -25.21 -1.49 -13.43
N MET A 170 -26.19 -1.26 -12.55
CA MET A 170 -27.54 -0.92 -12.94
C MET A 170 -28.11 0.11 -11.97
N ALA A 171 -28.75 1.15 -12.49
CA ALA A 171 -29.40 2.18 -11.69
C ALA A 171 -30.71 2.63 -12.33
N LEU A 172 -31.72 2.94 -11.51
CA LEU A 172 -32.96 3.55 -11.98
C LEU A 172 -32.94 5.04 -11.64
N GLN A 173 -32.84 5.89 -12.66
CA GLN A 173 -32.83 7.36 -12.52
C GLN A 173 -33.87 7.99 -13.44
N ASP A 174 -34.79 8.79 -12.90
CA ASP A 174 -35.82 9.51 -13.67
C ASP A 174 -36.56 8.61 -14.68
N ARG A 175 -36.99 7.44 -14.18
CA ARG A 175 -37.63 6.35 -14.95
C ARG A 175 -36.78 5.79 -16.10
N THR A 176 -35.48 6.02 -16.07
CA THR A 176 -34.49 5.45 -16.99
C THR A 176 -33.74 4.35 -16.27
N LEU A 177 -33.84 3.13 -16.78
CA LEU A 177 -32.95 2.06 -16.37
C LEU A 177 -31.61 2.30 -17.07
N LEU A 178 -30.60 2.72 -16.32
CA LEU A 178 -29.23 2.85 -16.78
C LEU A 178 -28.51 1.52 -16.52
N VAL A 179 -27.99 0.90 -17.57
CA VAL A 179 -27.23 -0.35 -17.51
C VAL A 179 -25.83 -0.08 -18.04
N ARG A 180 -24.79 -0.47 -17.29
CA ARG A 180 -23.40 -0.45 -17.78
C ARG A 180 -22.93 -1.88 -18.02
N ILE A 181 -22.33 -2.15 -19.17
CA ILE A 181 -21.88 -3.48 -19.58
C ILE A 181 -20.48 -3.45 -20.19
N ASP A 182 -19.87 -4.63 -20.24
CA ASP A 182 -18.64 -4.88 -20.99
C ASP A 182 -18.81 -4.73 -22.52
N PRO A 183 -17.70 -4.63 -23.27
CA PRO A 183 -17.73 -4.67 -24.73
C PRO A 183 -18.46 -5.92 -25.23
N VAL A 184 -19.37 -5.73 -26.19
CA VAL A 184 -20.19 -6.81 -26.76
C VAL A 184 -19.87 -7.05 -28.22
N ALA A 185 -20.13 -8.28 -28.70
CA ALA A 185 -19.75 -8.79 -30.02
C ALA A 185 -20.04 -7.88 -31.24
N SER A 186 -21.10 -7.07 -31.20
CA SER A 186 -21.40 -6.09 -32.25
C SER A 186 -22.47 -5.08 -31.81
N THR A 187 -22.51 -3.92 -32.48
CA THR A 187 -23.61 -2.95 -32.33
C THR A 187 -24.98 -3.56 -32.65
N LYS A 188 -25.06 -4.46 -33.65
CA LYS A 188 -26.31 -5.16 -34.01
C LYS A 188 -26.77 -6.12 -32.91
N PHE A 189 -25.84 -6.77 -32.20
CA PHE A 189 -26.17 -7.54 -31.01
C PHE A 189 -26.69 -6.60 -29.91
N LEU A 190 -25.96 -5.53 -29.60
CA LEU A 190 -26.36 -4.55 -28.58
C LEU A 190 -27.78 -4.02 -28.80
N GLN A 191 -28.10 -3.59 -30.02
CA GLN A 191 -29.43 -3.06 -30.38
C GLN A 191 -30.53 -4.09 -30.15
N ARG A 192 -30.38 -5.30 -30.70
CA ARG A 192 -31.39 -6.36 -30.57
C ARG A 192 -31.59 -6.78 -29.11
N THR A 193 -30.50 -6.94 -28.37
CA THR A 193 -30.51 -7.32 -26.95
C THR A 193 -31.14 -6.24 -26.10
N ALA A 194 -30.80 -4.97 -26.30
CA ALA A 194 -31.38 -3.84 -25.56
C ALA A 194 -32.88 -3.66 -25.84
N GLN A 195 -33.32 -3.82 -27.09
CA GLN A 195 -34.75 -3.77 -27.44
C GLN A 195 -35.53 -4.90 -26.76
N ALA A 196 -35.01 -6.13 -26.81
CA ALA A 196 -35.65 -7.28 -26.20
C ALA A 196 -35.71 -7.15 -24.66
N LEU A 197 -34.60 -6.73 -24.04
CA LEU A 197 -34.56 -6.42 -22.61
C LEU A 197 -35.59 -5.33 -22.25
N PHE A 198 -35.61 -4.21 -22.99
CA PHE A 198 -36.53 -3.12 -22.68
C PHE A 198 -37.99 -3.57 -22.77
N ALA A 199 -38.35 -4.40 -23.76
CA ALA A 199 -39.68 -4.97 -23.86
C ALA A 199 -40.06 -5.82 -22.63
N GLU A 200 -39.11 -6.51 -22.00
CA GLU A 200 -39.33 -7.31 -20.80
C GLU A 200 -39.41 -6.47 -19.52
N VAL A 201 -38.52 -5.50 -19.33
CA VAL A 201 -38.43 -4.71 -18.08
C VAL A 201 -39.32 -3.47 -18.06
N ARG A 202 -39.91 -3.11 -19.20
CA ARG A 202 -40.76 -1.91 -19.32
C ARG A 202 -41.92 -1.98 -18.32
N SER A 203 -42.06 -0.91 -17.55
CA SER A 203 -43.12 -0.76 -16.55
C SER A 203 -43.45 0.72 -16.36
N PRO A 204 -44.49 1.09 -15.59
CA PRO A 204 -44.73 2.48 -15.25
C PRO A 204 -43.54 3.17 -14.56
N ARG A 205 -42.66 2.39 -13.91
CA ARG A 205 -41.42 2.87 -13.26
C ARG A 205 -40.23 2.94 -14.23
N ILE A 206 -40.22 2.15 -15.30
CA ILE A 206 -39.13 2.07 -16.28
C ILE A 206 -39.67 2.43 -17.66
N GLN A 207 -39.48 3.69 -18.05
CA GLN A 207 -39.94 4.27 -19.30
C GLN A 207 -38.84 4.39 -20.35
N ARG A 208 -37.56 4.33 -19.93
CA ARG A 208 -36.41 4.40 -20.84
C ARG A 208 -35.37 3.37 -20.42
N LEU A 209 -34.59 2.88 -21.37
CA LEU A 209 -33.39 2.09 -21.15
C LEU A 209 -32.19 2.82 -21.75
N THR A 210 -31.11 2.97 -21.01
CA THR A 210 -29.83 3.43 -21.53
C THR A 210 -28.78 2.38 -21.21
N VAL A 211 -28.12 1.85 -22.24
CA VAL A 211 -27.05 0.87 -22.12
C VAL A 211 -25.74 1.56 -22.47
N LEU A 212 -24.81 1.62 -21.51
CA LEU A 212 -23.47 2.14 -21.69
C LEU A 212 -22.50 0.95 -21.82
N VAL A 213 -21.79 0.89 -22.94
CA VAL A 213 -20.72 -0.10 -23.17
C VAL A 213 -19.41 0.54 -22.75
N GLU A 214 -18.72 -0.04 -21.78
CA GLU A 214 -17.45 0.45 -21.24
C GLU A 214 -16.32 -0.51 -21.59
N GLY A 215 -15.30 -0.02 -22.32
CA GLY A 215 -14.06 -0.76 -22.57
C GLY A 215 -12.89 0.19 -22.82
N THR A 216 -11.67 -0.37 -22.87
CA THR A 216 -10.43 0.38 -23.12
C THR A 216 -10.40 1.03 -24.51
N GLU A 217 -10.98 0.37 -25.53
CA GLU A 217 -10.93 0.83 -26.92
C GLU A 217 -12.22 1.49 -27.43
N ALA A 218 -13.32 1.42 -26.66
CA ALA A 218 -14.60 1.96 -27.09
C ALA A 218 -15.53 2.32 -25.94
N ILE A 219 -16.14 3.51 -26.03
CA ILE A 219 -17.31 3.88 -25.25
C ILE A 219 -18.45 4.21 -26.20
N GLN A 220 -19.47 3.35 -26.18
CA GLN A 220 -20.72 3.56 -26.91
C GLN A 220 -21.87 3.71 -25.91
N SER A 221 -22.77 4.65 -26.18
CA SER A 221 -24.05 4.76 -25.47
C SER A 221 -25.17 4.39 -26.43
N LEU A 222 -26.05 3.50 -25.99
CA LEU A 222 -27.25 3.13 -26.72
C LEU A 222 -28.47 3.45 -25.86
N ARG A 223 -29.38 4.27 -26.38
CA ARG A 223 -30.62 4.65 -25.70
C ARG A 223 -31.81 4.02 -26.42
N VAL A 224 -32.65 3.31 -25.69
CA VAL A 224 -33.95 2.80 -26.14
C VAL A 224 -35.05 3.58 -25.42
N ASP A 225 -35.91 4.25 -26.19
CA ASP A 225 -37.00 5.05 -25.63
C ASP A 225 -38.33 4.28 -25.51
N VAL A 226 -39.35 4.95 -24.99
CA VAL A 226 -40.70 4.40 -24.75
C VAL A 226 -41.31 3.78 -26.02
N LYS A 227 -40.96 4.27 -27.22
CA LYS A 227 -41.47 3.76 -28.49
C LYS A 227 -40.69 2.54 -28.98
N GLY A 228 -39.56 2.23 -28.35
CA GLY A 228 -38.62 1.21 -28.78
C GLY A 228 -37.60 1.71 -29.80
N ASP A 229 -37.57 3.03 -30.06
CA ASP A 229 -36.61 3.63 -30.98
C ASP A 229 -35.22 3.59 -30.33
N VAL A 230 -34.23 3.21 -31.14
CA VAL A 230 -32.86 2.99 -30.68
C VAL A 230 -31.97 4.10 -31.22
N HIS A 231 -31.37 4.86 -30.30
CA HIS A 231 -30.45 5.95 -30.61
C HIS A 231 -29.06 5.55 -30.15
N LEU A 232 -28.12 5.41 -31.08
CA LEU A 232 -26.71 5.16 -30.78
C LEU A 232 -25.97 6.50 -30.78
N SER A 233 -25.22 6.78 -29.73
CA SER A 233 -24.36 7.95 -29.63
C SER A 233 -23.01 7.60 -29.01
N ALA A 234 -21.95 8.26 -29.45
CA ALA A 234 -20.71 8.29 -28.68
C ALA A 234 -20.97 9.01 -27.34
N TYR A 235 -20.41 8.50 -26.26
CA TYR A 235 -20.42 9.16 -24.96
C TYR A 235 -18.98 9.17 -24.43
N THR A 236 -18.59 10.28 -23.80
CA THR A 236 -17.31 10.39 -23.11
C THR A 236 -17.58 10.16 -21.63
N PRO A 237 -17.09 9.06 -21.04
CA PRO A 237 -17.26 8.79 -19.63
C PRO A 237 -16.77 9.92 -18.75
N ASP A 238 -17.44 10.08 -17.62
CA ASP A 238 -17.03 11.08 -16.62
C ASP A 238 -15.56 10.88 -16.21
N TRP A 239 -15.09 9.63 -16.14
CA TRP A 239 -13.69 9.32 -15.85
C TRP A 239 -12.69 9.73 -16.94
N GLN A 240 -13.13 9.87 -18.19
CA GLN A 240 -12.32 10.45 -19.26
C GLN A 240 -12.29 11.97 -19.22
N THR A 241 -13.09 12.63 -18.37
CA THR A 241 -13.15 14.10 -18.29
C THR A 241 -12.76 14.65 -16.93
N ALA A 242 -12.72 13.79 -15.90
CA ALA A 242 -12.31 14.15 -14.57
C ALA A 242 -10.85 14.67 -14.62
N PRO A 243 -10.60 15.95 -14.27
CA PRO A 243 -9.25 16.47 -14.20
C PRO A 243 -8.50 15.65 -13.15
N THR A 244 -7.38 15.06 -13.56
CA THR A 244 -6.50 14.38 -12.62
C THR A 244 -5.66 15.45 -11.93
N GLN A 245 -5.83 15.60 -10.62
CA GLN A 245 -5.05 16.54 -9.83
C GLN A 245 -4.13 15.79 -8.87
N ILE A 246 -2.89 16.23 -8.80
CA ILE A 246 -1.99 15.85 -7.71
C ILE A 246 -2.18 16.88 -6.61
N ALA A 247 -2.49 16.43 -5.41
CA ALA A 247 -2.73 17.30 -4.27
C ALA A 247 -1.49 18.14 -3.93
N ALA A 248 -1.69 19.34 -3.37
CA ALA A 248 -0.61 20.06 -2.70
C ALA A 248 0.00 19.19 -1.58
N GLU A 249 1.21 19.53 -1.16
CA GLU A 249 2.03 18.78 -0.19
C GLU A 249 2.45 17.37 -0.64
N THR A 250 2.08 16.94 -1.85
CA THR A 250 2.58 15.68 -2.42
C THR A 250 4.09 15.78 -2.65
N PHE A 251 4.82 14.76 -2.21
CA PHE A 251 6.26 14.64 -2.42
C PHE A 251 6.56 13.99 -3.77
N LEU A 252 7.42 14.63 -4.55
CA LEU A 252 7.95 14.18 -5.82
C LEU A 252 9.40 13.72 -5.59
N PRO A 253 9.69 12.41 -5.63
CA PRO A 253 11.05 11.92 -5.46
C PRO A 253 11.81 12.07 -6.78
N ILE A 254 12.70 13.07 -6.86
CA ILE A 254 13.43 13.41 -8.08
C ILE A 254 14.81 12.78 -8.06
N LEU A 255 15.10 11.93 -9.05
CA LEU A 255 16.46 11.52 -9.37
C LEU A 255 17.10 12.57 -10.29
N LEU A 256 18.12 13.26 -9.79
CA LEU A 256 18.86 14.26 -10.56
C LEU A 256 19.74 13.60 -11.64
N ASP A 257 19.75 14.20 -12.83
CA ASP A 257 20.58 13.77 -13.95
C ASP A 257 21.96 14.43 -13.89
N LEU A 258 22.79 13.93 -12.95
CA LEU A 258 24.14 14.40 -12.70
C LEU A 258 25.13 13.26 -12.87
N ASN A 259 26.08 13.43 -13.79
CA ASN A 259 27.11 12.43 -14.11
C ASN A 259 28.29 12.41 -13.12
N ALA A 260 28.38 13.42 -12.27
CA ALA A 260 29.42 13.55 -11.25
C ALA A 260 28.90 14.42 -10.10
N ASP A 261 29.53 14.29 -8.94
CA ASP A 261 29.34 15.23 -7.85
C ASP A 261 29.69 16.64 -8.30
N ILE A 262 28.90 17.63 -7.89
CA ILE A 262 29.14 19.04 -8.17
C ILE A 262 29.20 19.84 -6.87
N GLU A 263 30.05 20.86 -6.86
CA GLU A 263 30.10 21.86 -5.80
C GLU A 263 29.53 23.17 -6.32
N LEU A 264 28.60 23.74 -5.56
CA LEU A 264 27.91 24.97 -5.92
C LEU A 264 28.23 26.07 -4.90
N PRO A 265 28.86 27.18 -5.34
CA PRO A 265 29.01 28.39 -4.54
C PRO A 265 27.65 28.98 -4.16
N GLN A 266 27.54 29.62 -2.98
CA GLN A 266 26.28 30.21 -2.48
C GLN A 266 25.60 31.24 -3.40
N SER A 267 26.31 31.78 -4.39
CA SER A 267 25.76 32.74 -5.35
C SER A 267 25.26 32.10 -6.65
N GLU A 268 25.57 30.82 -6.88
CA GLU A 268 25.29 30.17 -8.16
C GLU A 268 23.85 29.68 -8.19
N THR A 269 23.13 30.00 -9.26
CA THR A 269 21.90 29.28 -9.63
C THR A 269 22.21 28.39 -10.81
N ARG A 270 21.87 27.11 -10.71
CA ARG A 270 22.19 26.12 -11.75
C ARG A 270 20.95 25.41 -12.24
N ALA A 271 20.71 25.44 -13.55
CA ALA A 271 19.68 24.62 -14.16
C ALA A 271 20.03 23.13 -14.02
N VAL A 272 19.03 22.31 -13.72
CA VAL A 272 19.16 20.86 -13.59
C VAL A 272 17.98 20.15 -14.24
N SER A 273 18.25 18.97 -14.77
CA SER A 273 17.24 18.01 -15.19
C SER A 273 17.22 16.83 -14.24
N GLY A 274 16.13 16.07 -14.30
CA GLY A 274 16.01 14.83 -13.58
C GLY A 274 14.81 14.05 -14.07
N LYS A 275 14.44 13.04 -13.29
CA LYS A 275 13.25 12.24 -13.55
C LYS A 275 12.62 11.78 -12.25
N LEU A 276 11.32 11.48 -12.28
CA LEU A 276 10.65 10.84 -11.15
C LEU A 276 11.28 9.48 -10.87
N LEU A 277 11.60 9.23 -9.60
CA LEU A 277 12.18 7.99 -9.12
C LEU A 277 11.14 6.86 -9.01
N SER A 278 9.94 7.22 -8.60
CA SER A 278 8.78 6.33 -8.44
C SER A 278 7.54 6.95 -9.06
N ASN A 279 6.50 6.14 -9.25
CA ASN A 279 5.20 6.64 -9.66
C ASN A 279 4.66 7.61 -8.61
N ILE A 280 4.00 8.68 -9.05
CA ILE A 280 3.11 9.45 -8.16
C ILE A 280 1.75 8.82 -8.28
N GLU A 281 1.28 8.19 -7.21
CA GLU A 281 0.04 7.42 -7.20
C GLU A 281 -1.11 8.23 -6.58
N ASP A 282 -2.34 7.89 -6.96
CA ASP A 282 -3.53 8.34 -6.24
C ASP A 282 -3.76 7.52 -4.95
N GLN A 283 -4.83 7.83 -4.24
CA GLN A 283 -5.22 7.14 -3.00
C GLN A 283 -5.47 5.62 -3.16
N ASN A 284 -5.67 5.14 -4.37
CA ASN A 284 -5.88 3.73 -4.69
C ASN A 284 -4.61 3.05 -5.21
N GLY A 285 -3.48 3.77 -5.26
CA GLY A 285 -2.20 3.27 -5.76
C GLY A 285 -2.06 3.37 -7.28
N VAL A 286 -3.00 4.00 -7.99
CA VAL A 286 -2.95 4.11 -9.45
C VAL A 286 -2.05 5.27 -9.85
N PRO A 287 -1.05 5.07 -10.72
CA PRO A 287 -0.17 6.15 -11.14
C PRO A 287 -0.94 7.33 -11.78
N LEU A 288 -0.61 8.53 -11.35
CA LEU A 288 -0.96 9.82 -11.94
C LEU A 288 0.21 10.32 -12.81
N LEU A 289 1.43 10.13 -12.34
CA LEU A 289 2.66 10.32 -13.09
C LEU A 289 3.50 9.05 -12.97
N LEU A 290 4.12 8.64 -14.08
CA LEU A 290 4.90 7.41 -14.13
C LEU A 290 6.34 7.67 -13.66
N ARG A 291 6.98 6.63 -13.14
CA ARG A 291 8.43 6.59 -12.96
C ARG A 291 9.12 7.02 -14.26
N ALA A 292 10.28 7.66 -14.12
CA ALA A 292 11.06 8.21 -15.22
C ALA A 292 10.42 9.41 -15.95
N THR A 293 9.24 9.89 -15.54
CA THR A 293 8.69 11.17 -16.05
C THR A 293 9.74 12.27 -15.91
N PRO A 294 10.13 12.97 -16.99
CA PRO A 294 11.19 13.95 -16.94
C PRO A 294 10.76 15.19 -16.14
N VAL A 295 11.72 15.83 -15.47
CA VAL A 295 11.54 17.10 -14.78
C VAL A 295 12.63 18.09 -15.16
N GLN A 296 12.30 19.38 -15.14
CA GLN A 296 13.26 20.48 -15.27
C GLN A 296 13.13 21.41 -14.08
N GLY A 297 14.25 21.89 -13.57
CA GLY A 297 14.27 22.81 -12.44
C GLY A 297 15.60 23.53 -12.30
N ARG A 298 15.77 24.16 -11.15
CA ARG A 298 16.98 24.93 -10.80
C ARG A 298 17.36 24.67 -9.35
N LEU A 299 18.66 24.53 -9.14
CA LEU A 299 19.28 24.63 -7.83
C LEU A 299 19.47 26.12 -7.54
N VAL A 300 18.75 26.64 -6.56
CA VAL A 300 18.80 28.05 -6.19
C VAL A 300 19.41 28.21 -4.79
N PRO A 301 20.18 29.27 -4.54
CA PRO A 301 20.66 29.59 -3.20
C PRO A 301 19.53 29.67 -2.17
N ALA A 302 19.77 29.16 -0.98
CA ALA A 302 18.85 29.18 0.15
C ALA A 302 19.48 29.88 1.37
N ILE A 303 18.65 30.61 2.12
CA ILE A 303 19.06 31.32 3.35
C ILE A 303 18.96 30.35 4.55
N PRO A 304 19.90 30.37 5.51
CA PRO A 304 21.09 31.24 5.59
C PRO A 304 22.25 30.82 4.67
N PHE A 305 22.32 29.55 4.29
CA PHE A 305 23.27 29.02 3.32
C PHE A 305 22.77 27.66 2.80
N GLY A 306 23.18 27.31 1.59
CA GLY A 306 22.87 26.07 0.90
C GLY A 306 22.16 26.31 -0.42
N HIS A 307 21.68 25.23 -1.03
CA HIS A 307 20.83 25.31 -2.21
C HIS A 307 19.57 24.51 -1.96
N ARG A 308 18.46 24.87 -2.62
CA ARG A 308 17.26 24.03 -2.73
C ARG A 308 16.96 23.78 -4.19
N LEU A 309 16.35 22.63 -4.48
CA LEU A 309 15.81 22.34 -5.80
C LEU A 309 14.43 22.99 -5.91
N ILE A 310 14.26 23.86 -6.90
CA ILE A 310 12.95 24.34 -7.36
C ILE A 310 12.64 23.65 -8.69
N LEU A 311 11.50 22.98 -8.77
CA LEU A 311 11.03 22.43 -10.05
C LEU A 311 10.26 23.50 -10.80
N ASP A 312 10.62 23.67 -12.08
CA ASP A 312 9.95 24.59 -12.99
C ASP A 312 8.89 23.84 -13.81
N THR A 313 9.21 22.63 -14.29
CA THR A 313 8.29 21.84 -15.13
C THR A 313 8.39 20.33 -14.90
N ILE A 314 7.31 19.60 -15.21
CA ILE A 314 7.22 18.14 -15.14
C ILE A 314 6.52 17.54 -16.37
N GLY A 315 6.95 16.36 -16.80
CA GLY A 315 6.43 15.65 -17.97
C GLY A 315 7.03 16.13 -19.29
N GLU A 316 6.85 15.33 -20.34
CA GLU A 316 7.37 15.65 -21.69
C GLU A 316 6.80 16.95 -22.25
N GLN A 317 5.55 17.26 -21.89
CA GLN A 317 4.85 18.49 -22.25
C GLN A 317 5.26 19.70 -21.39
N LYS A 318 6.18 19.52 -20.44
CA LYS A 318 6.71 20.56 -19.56
C LYS A 318 5.62 21.33 -18.81
N TRP A 319 4.74 20.61 -18.12
CA TRP A 319 3.69 21.22 -17.32
C TRP A 319 4.30 22.05 -16.20
N PRO A 320 3.90 23.32 -16.03
CA PRO A 320 4.44 24.18 -14.99
C PRO A 320 4.08 23.61 -13.62
N VAL A 321 5.04 23.64 -12.69
CA VAL A 321 4.84 23.16 -11.33
C VAL A 321 5.40 24.18 -10.33
N VAL A 322 4.78 24.28 -9.15
CA VAL A 322 5.31 25.06 -8.03
C VAL A 322 5.70 24.09 -6.95
N ALA A 323 6.98 23.70 -6.92
CA ALA A 323 7.47 22.70 -5.99
C ALA A 323 8.92 22.97 -5.59
N GLN A 324 9.25 22.70 -4.33
CA GLN A 324 10.61 22.90 -3.82
C GLN A 324 11.04 21.80 -2.84
N SER A 325 12.34 21.51 -2.80
CA SER A 325 12.94 20.64 -1.78
C SER A 325 13.25 21.40 -0.49
N GLU A 326 13.60 20.64 0.55
CA GLU A 326 14.39 21.17 1.66
C GLU A 326 15.80 21.58 1.20
N ILE A 327 16.59 22.20 2.09
CA ILE A 327 17.97 22.59 1.79
C ILE A 327 18.80 21.33 1.47
N LEU A 328 19.72 21.42 0.52
CA LEU A 328 20.62 20.34 0.15
C LEU A 328 21.88 20.33 1.04
N PRO A 329 22.55 19.17 1.19
CA PRO A 329 23.79 19.06 1.95
C PRO A 329 24.80 20.16 1.57
N THR A 330 25.35 20.82 2.58
CA THR A 330 26.31 21.91 2.43
C THR A 330 27.49 21.64 3.33
N ARG A 331 28.69 21.92 2.82
CA ARG A 331 29.94 21.78 3.57
C ARG A 331 30.63 23.13 3.70
N GLU A 332 31.31 23.30 4.82
CA GLU A 332 32.25 24.39 5.00
C GLU A 332 33.52 24.10 4.19
N VAL A 333 33.99 25.09 3.42
CA VAL A 333 35.26 25.07 2.70
C VAL A 333 36.07 26.29 3.11
N ILE A 334 37.35 26.08 3.42
CA ILE A 334 38.27 27.18 3.70
C ILE A 334 38.82 27.67 2.36
N VAL A 335 38.43 28.88 1.96
CA VAL A 335 38.92 29.50 0.72
C VAL A 335 40.02 30.50 1.08
N LYS A 336 41.18 30.37 0.44
CA LYS A 336 42.25 31.37 0.53
C LYS A 336 41.98 32.48 -0.49
N TYR A 337 41.71 33.69 -0.01
CA TYR A 337 41.54 34.87 -0.85
C TYR A 337 42.54 35.95 -0.43
N LEU A 338 43.48 36.29 -1.32
CA LEU A 338 44.54 37.29 -1.08
C LEU A 338 45.34 37.05 0.21
N GLY A 339 45.68 35.79 0.51
CA GLY A 339 46.43 35.41 1.72
C GLY A 339 45.59 35.27 2.99
N ASN A 340 44.34 35.74 3.01
CA ASN A 340 43.42 35.54 4.12
C ASN A 340 42.59 34.27 3.92
N GLN A 341 42.47 33.46 4.96
CA GLN A 341 41.52 32.34 5.00
C GLN A 341 40.13 32.87 5.35
N ARG A 342 39.16 32.64 4.48
CA ARG A 342 37.74 32.89 4.77
C ARG A 342 36.99 31.58 4.73
N ARG A 343 36.06 31.42 5.67
CA ARG A 343 35.07 30.35 5.66
C ARG A 343 34.07 30.65 4.56
N ALA A 344 33.92 29.75 3.61
CA ALA A 344 32.87 29.79 2.61
C ALA A 344 32.08 28.48 2.69
N TYR A 345 30.85 28.48 2.20
CA TYR A 345 30.00 27.31 2.20
C TYR A 345 29.73 26.90 0.76
N THR A 346 29.93 25.64 0.42
CA THR A 346 29.53 25.10 -0.89
C THR A 346 28.52 23.98 -0.70
N SER A 347 27.44 24.00 -1.48
CA SER A 347 26.54 22.85 -1.51
C SER A 347 27.17 21.77 -2.36
N ARG A 348 27.22 20.55 -1.82
CA ARG A 348 27.67 19.38 -2.57
C ARG A 348 26.43 18.62 -3.00
N VAL A 349 26.24 18.52 -4.32
CA VAL A 349 25.16 17.73 -4.91
C VAL A 349 25.79 16.48 -5.49
N PHE A 350 25.33 15.32 -5.05
CA PHE A 350 25.96 14.05 -5.39
C PHE A 350 25.47 13.53 -6.75
N ALA A 351 26.33 12.80 -7.45
CA ALA A 351 25.92 12.05 -8.63
C ALA A 351 24.76 11.10 -8.28
N HIS A 352 23.73 11.08 -9.12
CA HIS A 352 22.51 10.28 -8.89
C HIS A 352 21.79 10.57 -7.56
N GLN A 353 21.92 11.78 -7.03
CA GLN A 353 21.19 12.17 -5.83
C GLN A 353 19.68 12.12 -6.05
N VAL A 354 18.99 11.59 -5.06
CA VAL A 354 17.54 11.59 -4.97
C VAL A 354 17.12 12.70 -4.02
N VAL A 355 16.22 13.56 -4.49
CA VAL A 355 15.74 14.74 -3.76
C VAL A 355 14.23 14.70 -3.70
N GLY A 356 13.66 14.68 -2.49
CA GLY A 356 12.23 14.92 -2.32
C GLY A 356 11.88 16.38 -2.55
N VAL A 357 10.98 16.65 -3.49
CA VAL A 357 10.44 17.97 -3.78
C VAL A 357 8.97 17.98 -3.43
N ARG A 358 8.54 18.95 -2.63
CA ARG A 358 7.15 19.06 -2.19
C ARG A 358 6.38 20.04 -3.06
N LEU A 359 5.21 19.62 -3.55
CA LEU A 359 4.27 20.50 -4.26
C LEU A 359 3.72 21.57 -3.31
N SER A 360 3.88 22.85 -3.64
CA SER A 360 3.29 23.95 -2.87
C SER A 360 1.84 24.24 -3.29
N GLN A 361 1.44 23.79 -4.47
CA GLN A 361 0.09 23.97 -5.03
C GLN A 361 -0.37 22.68 -5.71
N PRO A 362 -1.69 22.41 -5.78
CA PRO A 362 -2.19 21.28 -6.54
C PRO A 362 -1.75 21.39 -8.00
N LEU A 363 -1.25 20.29 -8.55
CA LEU A 363 -0.86 20.20 -9.95
C LEU A 363 -2.00 19.56 -10.75
N ALA A 364 -2.69 20.36 -11.56
CA ALA A 364 -3.65 19.84 -12.52
C ALA A 364 -2.89 19.22 -13.70
N LEU A 365 -2.99 17.91 -13.85
CA LEU A 365 -2.49 17.23 -15.03
C LEU A 365 -3.50 17.46 -16.16
N PRO A 366 -3.09 18.08 -17.28
CA PRO A 366 -3.97 18.16 -18.43
C PRO A 366 -4.29 16.73 -18.84
N ASN A 367 -5.57 16.49 -19.07
CA ASN A 367 -6.04 15.18 -19.49
C ASN A 367 -5.23 14.75 -20.72
N PRO A 368 -4.46 13.65 -20.66
CA PRO A 368 -3.52 13.26 -21.71
C PRO A 368 -4.29 12.85 -22.96
N LEU A 369 -4.69 13.85 -23.74
CA LEU A 369 -5.08 13.84 -25.15
C LEU A 369 -6.08 12.76 -25.59
N ARG A 370 -7.24 13.25 -26.05
CA ARG A 370 -7.82 12.79 -27.33
C ARG A 370 -6.72 12.84 -28.40
N LYS A 371 -5.97 11.77 -28.62
CA LYS A 371 -5.65 11.42 -30.01
C LYS A 371 -6.94 10.82 -30.54
N SER A 372 -7.50 11.38 -31.61
CA SER A 372 -8.67 10.79 -32.26
C SER A 372 -8.34 9.33 -32.54
N ALA A 373 -8.90 8.42 -31.76
CA ALA A 373 -8.86 7.01 -32.10
C ALA A 373 -9.41 6.94 -33.52
N ASN A 374 -8.58 6.55 -34.48
CA ASN A 374 -9.07 6.21 -35.80
C ASN A 374 -10.21 5.21 -35.59
N GLU A 375 -11.31 5.39 -36.31
CA GLU A 375 -12.53 4.57 -36.24
C GLU A 375 -12.34 3.11 -36.68
N ASP A 376 -11.10 2.61 -36.70
CA ASP A 376 -10.77 1.25 -37.06
C ASP A 376 -11.32 0.30 -35.99
N GLY A 377 -12.41 -0.37 -36.39
CA GLY A 377 -13.37 -1.00 -35.51
C GLY A 377 -12.79 -2.00 -34.51
N LEU A 378 -13.27 -1.84 -33.27
CA LEU A 378 -13.47 -2.87 -32.25
C LEU A 378 -13.26 -4.31 -32.75
N ARG A 379 -12.17 -4.95 -32.33
CA ARG A 379 -12.01 -6.40 -32.46
C ARG A 379 -12.73 -7.08 -31.30
N LEU A 380 -13.95 -7.50 -31.59
CA LEU A 380 -14.85 -8.13 -30.64
C LEU A 380 -14.74 -9.65 -30.75
N THR A 381 -14.79 -10.34 -29.61
CA THR A 381 -14.85 -11.81 -29.56
C THR A 381 -16.30 -12.28 -29.71
N ASP A 382 -16.49 -13.31 -30.54
CA ASP A 382 -17.81 -13.87 -30.89
C ASP A 382 -18.42 -14.65 -29.71
N ALA A 383 -19.02 -13.96 -28.75
CA ALA A 383 -19.91 -14.59 -27.78
C ALA A 383 -21.36 -14.61 -28.33
N THR A 384 -21.86 -15.80 -28.67
CA THR A 384 -23.27 -15.99 -29.06
C THR A 384 -24.13 -16.25 -27.83
N PHE A 385 -25.09 -15.37 -27.56
CA PHE A 385 -26.10 -15.53 -26.50
C PHE A 385 -27.46 -15.91 -27.11
N THR A 386 -28.10 -16.94 -26.54
CA THR A 386 -29.44 -17.40 -26.98
C THR A 386 -30.48 -17.00 -25.93
N PRO A 387 -31.53 -16.22 -26.28
CA PRO A 387 -32.57 -15.81 -25.34
C PRO A 387 -33.47 -16.98 -24.89
N VAL A 388 -34.01 -16.86 -23.68
CA VAL A 388 -34.72 -17.92 -22.95
C VAL A 388 -36.21 -17.99 -23.34
N THR A 389 -36.79 -19.18 -23.59
CA THR A 389 -38.23 -19.39 -23.95
C THR A 389 -39.00 -20.29 -22.96
N LYS A 390 -40.34 -20.18 -22.93
CA LYS A 390 -41.27 -20.26 -21.78
C LYS A 390 -41.71 -21.62 -21.13
N SER A 391 -41.00 -22.76 -21.19
CA SER A 391 -41.46 -24.00 -20.47
C SER A 391 -40.78 -24.28 -19.11
N ALA A 392 -41.44 -24.09 -17.97
CA ALA A 392 -40.81 -24.05 -16.63
C ALA A 392 -40.30 -25.40 -16.06
N ALA A 393 -41.05 -26.51 -16.18
CA ALA A 393 -40.72 -27.76 -15.47
C ALA A 393 -39.57 -28.57 -16.09
N ILE A 394 -39.51 -28.65 -17.43
CA ILE A 394 -38.44 -29.37 -18.16
C ILE A 394 -37.08 -28.67 -17.98
N ARG A 395 -37.08 -27.34 -17.82
CA ARG A 395 -35.87 -26.54 -17.65
C ARG A 395 -35.18 -26.76 -16.31
N THR A 396 -35.91 -27.05 -15.24
CA THR A 396 -35.30 -27.31 -13.92
C THR A 396 -34.41 -28.55 -13.92
N ALA A 397 -34.87 -29.66 -14.50
CA ALA A 397 -34.07 -30.89 -14.57
C ALA A 397 -32.82 -30.72 -15.45
N LYS A 398 -32.96 -30.05 -16.60
CA LYS A 398 -31.84 -29.76 -17.50
C LYS A 398 -30.81 -28.82 -16.84
N ALA A 399 -31.27 -27.74 -16.19
CA ALA A 399 -30.39 -26.81 -15.49
C ALA A 399 -29.61 -27.49 -14.36
N LEU A 400 -30.27 -28.36 -13.57
CA LEU A 400 -29.62 -29.14 -12.52
C LEU A 400 -28.56 -30.10 -13.08
N SER A 401 -28.87 -30.78 -14.19
CA SER A 401 -27.92 -31.65 -14.88
C SER A 401 -26.69 -30.87 -15.35
N LEU A 402 -26.90 -29.71 -16.00
CA LEU A 402 -25.81 -28.84 -16.46
C LEU A 402 -24.96 -28.31 -15.30
N TYR A 403 -25.57 -27.92 -14.18
CA TYR A 403 -24.84 -27.51 -12.98
C TYR A 403 -23.94 -28.63 -12.45
N ASN A 404 -24.47 -29.85 -12.31
CA ASN A 404 -23.68 -30.99 -11.82
C ASN A 404 -22.58 -31.42 -12.80
N GLN A 405 -22.80 -31.28 -14.12
CA GLN A 405 -21.74 -31.47 -15.13
C GLN A 405 -20.63 -30.42 -14.97
N ALA A 406 -20.98 -29.17 -14.68
CA ALA A 406 -20.00 -28.14 -14.40
C ALA A 406 -19.18 -28.45 -13.14
N VAL A 407 -19.82 -28.90 -12.06
CA VAL A 407 -19.14 -29.35 -10.84
C VAL A 407 -18.14 -30.48 -11.13
N ALA A 408 -18.53 -31.45 -11.98
CA ALA A 408 -17.62 -32.52 -12.40
C ALA A 408 -16.41 -31.97 -13.21
N ALA A 409 -16.64 -30.99 -14.10
CA ALA A 409 -15.58 -30.32 -14.85
C ALA A 409 -14.64 -29.49 -13.93
N ILE A 410 -15.20 -28.83 -12.91
CA ILE A 410 -14.44 -28.14 -11.85
C ILE A 410 -13.51 -29.13 -11.14
N GLY A 411 -13.99 -30.33 -10.80
CA GLY A 411 -13.17 -31.39 -10.18
C GLY A 411 -12.02 -31.88 -11.06
N ARG A 412 -12.13 -31.72 -12.39
CA ARG A 412 -11.05 -32.01 -13.36
C ARG A 412 -10.23 -30.78 -13.75
N GLN A 413 -10.49 -29.62 -13.16
CA GLN A 413 -9.88 -28.33 -13.51
C GLN A 413 -10.11 -27.90 -14.98
N GLU A 414 -11.20 -28.36 -15.60
CA GLU A 414 -11.60 -27.98 -16.96
C GLU A 414 -12.42 -26.67 -16.94
N TRP A 415 -11.78 -25.56 -16.56
CA TRP A 415 -12.47 -24.32 -16.19
C TRP A 415 -13.39 -23.76 -17.30
N SER A 416 -12.94 -23.75 -18.55
CA SER A 416 -13.74 -23.27 -19.70
C SER A 416 -14.99 -24.12 -19.94
N VAL A 417 -14.87 -25.44 -19.77
CA VAL A 417 -15.99 -26.39 -19.88
C VAL A 417 -16.99 -26.14 -18.75
N ALA A 418 -16.50 -25.99 -17.51
CA ALA A 418 -17.33 -25.65 -16.36
C ALA A 418 -18.09 -24.33 -16.56
N ALA A 419 -17.42 -23.26 -16.99
CA ALA A 419 -18.04 -21.96 -17.25
C ALA A 419 -19.13 -22.05 -18.34
N THR A 420 -18.91 -22.87 -19.36
CA THR A 420 -19.89 -23.10 -20.43
C THR A 420 -21.14 -23.81 -19.90
N HIS A 421 -20.98 -24.87 -19.12
CA HIS A 421 -22.09 -25.58 -18.49
C HIS A 421 -22.87 -24.71 -17.48
N LEU A 422 -22.18 -23.89 -16.68
CA LEU A 422 -22.83 -22.99 -15.72
C LEU A 422 -23.64 -21.90 -16.40
N ARG A 423 -23.11 -21.28 -17.47
CA ARG A 423 -23.86 -20.32 -18.29
C ARG A 423 -25.10 -20.96 -18.91
N ALA A 424 -24.99 -22.18 -19.42
CA ALA A 424 -26.14 -22.93 -19.94
C ALA A 424 -27.15 -23.29 -18.84
N SER A 425 -26.69 -23.68 -17.65
CA SER A 425 -27.54 -23.93 -16.48
C SER A 425 -28.34 -22.69 -16.08
N LEU A 426 -27.67 -21.52 -16.00
CA LEU A 426 -28.29 -20.24 -15.68
C LEU A 426 -29.26 -19.75 -16.76
N ALA A 427 -29.00 -20.04 -18.04
CA ALA A 427 -29.91 -19.75 -19.13
C ALA A 427 -31.21 -20.58 -19.04
N ASP A 428 -31.10 -21.85 -18.62
CA ASP A 428 -32.28 -22.70 -18.42
C ASP A 428 -33.04 -22.34 -17.12
N LEU A 429 -32.32 -22.14 -16.01
CA LEU A 429 -32.87 -21.77 -14.70
C LEU A 429 -31.88 -20.88 -13.91
N PRO A 430 -32.13 -19.57 -13.79
CA PRO A 430 -31.34 -18.69 -12.94
C PRO A 430 -31.35 -19.16 -11.49
N SER A 431 -30.19 -19.54 -10.96
CA SER A 431 -30.07 -20.11 -9.62
C SER A 431 -28.86 -19.58 -8.86
N GLN A 432 -29.01 -19.45 -7.54
CA GLN A 432 -27.96 -18.91 -6.67
C GLN A 432 -26.69 -19.78 -6.73
N GLN A 433 -26.83 -21.11 -6.74
CA GLN A 433 -25.71 -22.04 -6.80
C GLN A 433 -24.92 -21.92 -8.11
N ALA A 434 -25.61 -21.88 -9.26
CA ALA A 434 -24.94 -21.77 -10.55
C ALA A 434 -24.29 -20.39 -10.74
N HIS A 435 -24.91 -19.33 -10.21
CA HIS A 435 -24.34 -17.98 -10.19
C HIS A 435 -23.05 -17.93 -9.37
N ALA A 436 -23.09 -18.38 -8.12
CA ALA A 436 -21.91 -18.41 -7.25
C ALA A 436 -20.79 -19.28 -7.83
N ALA A 437 -21.13 -20.46 -8.37
CA ALA A 437 -20.16 -21.36 -8.99
C ALA A 437 -19.50 -20.74 -10.24
N LEU A 438 -20.25 -19.99 -11.05
CA LEU A 438 -19.70 -19.34 -12.25
C LEU A 438 -18.69 -18.26 -11.87
N GLY A 439 -19.03 -17.42 -10.88
CA GLY A 439 -18.09 -16.45 -10.35
C GLY A 439 -16.81 -17.11 -9.81
N TRP A 440 -16.96 -18.23 -9.07
CA TRP A 440 -15.82 -18.98 -8.56
C TRP A 440 -14.94 -19.53 -9.70
N VAL A 441 -15.54 -20.08 -10.76
CA VAL A 441 -14.81 -20.58 -11.94
C VAL A 441 -14.06 -19.45 -12.64
N TYR A 442 -14.67 -18.28 -12.83
CA TYR A 442 -13.98 -17.12 -13.39
C TYR A 442 -12.75 -16.71 -12.55
N LEU A 443 -12.87 -16.75 -11.22
CA LEU A 443 -11.72 -16.49 -10.35
C LEU A 443 -10.58 -17.50 -10.57
N GLN A 444 -10.91 -18.80 -10.70
CA GLN A 444 -9.91 -19.83 -10.97
C GLN A 444 -9.26 -19.70 -12.35
N MET A 445 -10.03 -19.35 -13.38
CA MET A 445 -9.50 -19.10 -14.73
C MET A 445 -8.48 -17.96 -14.72
N GLY A 446 -8.85 -16.84 -14.11
CA GLY A 446 -7.96 -15.69 -13.97
C GLY A 446 -6.70 -16.00 -13.15
N GLN A 447 -6.83 -16.72 -12.03
CA GLN A 447 -5.68 -17.17 -11.24
C GLN A 447 -4.75 -18.08 -12.04
N ALA A 448 -5.29 -19.05 -12.78
CA ALA A 448 -4.50 -19.97 -13.60
C ALA A 448 -3.73 -19.23 -14.69
N LEU A 449 -4.36 -18.25 -15.35
CA LEU A 449 -3.73 -17.40 -16.35
C LEU A 449 -2.62 -16.52 -15.75
N LEU A 450 -2.85 -15.89 -14.59
CA LEU A 450 -1.82 -15.11 -13.89
C LEU A 450 -0.60 -15.96 -13.51
N LYS A 451 -0.81 -17.18 -13.01
CA LYS A 451 0.28 -18.10 -12.62
C LYS A 451 1.03 -18.67 -13.82
N GLY A 452 0.31 -18.95 -14.92
CA GLY A 452 0.88 -19.57 -16.12
C GLY A 452 1.55 -18.59 -17.09
N GLY A 453 1.57 -17.28 -16.79
CA GLY A 453 2.05 -16.26 -17.73
C GLY A 453 1.15 -16.12 -18.97
N GLY A 454 -0.15 -16.43 -18.82
CA GLY A 454 -1.14 -16.23 -19.88
C GLY A 454 -1.37 -14.76 -20.22
N ALA A 455 -2.25 -14.50 -21.19
CA ALA A 455 -2.64 -13.14 -21.55
C ALA A 455 -3.26 -12.43 -20.33
N LEU A 456 -2.54 -11.45 -19.80
CA LEU A 456 -2.90 -10.71 -18.59
C LEU A 456 -4.27 -10.04 -18.74
N GLU A 457 -4.59 -9.59 -19.94
CA GLU A 457 -5.85 -8.92 -20.29
C GLU A 457 -7.04 -9.89 -20.17
N VAL A 458 -6.85 -11.16 -20.55
CA VAL A 458 -7.85 -12.23 -20.38
C VAL A 458 -7.98 -12.59 -18.91
N ALA A 459 -6.86 -12.71 -18.19
CA ALA A 459 -6.87 -13.00 -16.76
C ALA A 459 -7.62 -11.92 -15.98
N MET A 460 -7.36 -10.65 -16.28
CA MET A 460 -8.07 -9.51 -15.71
C MET A 460 -9.56 -9.57 -16.01
N ALA A 461 -9.96 -9.83 -17.26
CA ALA A 461 -11.36 -9.94 -17.62
C ALA A 461 -12.09 -11.01 -16.80
N ASP A 462 -11.51 -12.20 -16.66
CA ASP A 462 -12.10 -13.28 -15.84
C ASP A 462 -12.20 -12.88 -14.35
N ILE A 463 -11.15 -12.30 -13.76
CA ILE A 463 -11.18 -11.87 -12.34
C ILE A 463 -12.19 -10.74 -12.13
N GLU A 464 -12.30 -9.82 -13.10
CA GLU A 464 -13.30 -8.76 -13.09
C GLU A 464 -14.74 -9.31 -13.12
N GLN A 465 -14.99 -10.37 -13.91
CA GLN A 465 -16.29 -11.06 -13.91
C GLN A 465 -16.56 -11.70 -12.54
N ALA A 466 -15.56 -12.34 -11.94
CA ALA A 466 -15.67 -12.87 -10.58
C ALA A 466 -15.98 -11.78 -9.53
N ALA A 467 -15.35 -10.60 -9.65
CA ALA A 467 -15.56 -9.47 -8.75
C ALA A 467 -16.97 -8.88 -8.88
N GLN A 468 -17.51 -8.76 -10.11
CA GLN A 468 -18.91 -8.36 -10.33
C GLN A 468 -19.90 -9.35 -9.69
N MET A 469 -19.55 -10.64 -9.70
CA MET A 469 -20.33 -11.70 -9.07
C MET A 469 -20.09 -11.82 -7.56
N GLN A 470 -19.38 -10.85 -6.96
CA GLN A 470 -19.11 -10.72 -5.52
C GLN A 470 -18.38 -11.93 -4.91
N VAL A 471 -17.53 -12.59 -5.69
CA VAL A 471 -16.73 -13.73 -5.22
C VAL A 471 -15.64 -13.23 -4.28
N SER A 472 -15.58 -13.73 -3.05
CA SER A 472 -14.56 -13.28 -2.08
C SER A 472 -13.15 -13.63 -2.57
N GLY A 473 -12.18 -12.76 -2.28
CA GLY A 473 -10.80 -12.87 -2.77
C GLY A 473 -10.57 -12.36 -4.19
N SER A 474 -11.62 -12.09 -4.98
CA SER A 474 -11.49 -11.52 -6.32
C SER A 474 -10.81 -10.14 -6.30
N SER A 475 -11.16 -9.26 -5.36
CA SER A 475 -10.57 -7.91 -5.24
C SER A 475 -9.05 -7.93 -5.03
N GLY A 476 -8.51 -8.84 -4.21
CA GLY A 476 -7.07 -8.94 -3.97
C GLY A 476 -6.30 -9.45 -5.19
N LEU A 477 -6.88 -10.38 -5.95
CA LEU A 477 -6.31 -10.87 -7.20
C LEU A 477 -6.44 -9.85 -8.31
N LEU A 478 -7.55 -9.12 -8.35
CA LEU A 478 -7.79 -8.06 -9.31
C LEU A 478 -6.84 -6.88 -9.07
N SER A 479 -6.59 -6.54 -7.80
CA SER A 479 -5.53 -5.64 -7.38
C SER A 479 -4.17 -6.06 -7.97
N CYS A 480 -3.81 -7.35 -7.86
CA CYS A 480 -2.59 -7.84 -8.50
C CYS A 480 -2.61 -7.78 -10.02
N ALA A 481 -3.73 -8.15 -10.65
CA ALA A 481 -3.82 -8.15 -12.09
C ALA A 481 -3.69 -6.73 -12.66
N TYR A 482 -4.35 -5.74 -12.06
CA TYR A 482 -4.18 -4.33 -12.41
C TYR A 482 -2.76 -3.83 -12.13
N ALA A 483 -2.18 -4.17 -10.97
CA ALA A 483 -0.81 -3.76 -10.64
C ALA A 483 0.21 -4.34 -11.66
N LEU A 484 0.03 -5.59 -12.07
CA LEU A 484 0.84 -6.23 -13.10
C LEU A 484 0.63 -5.57 -14.47
N ALA A 485 -0.60 -5.18 -14.83
CA ALA A 485 -0.87 -4.53 -16.10
C ALA A 485 -0.24 -3.15 -16.17
N ILE A 486 -0.40 -2.37 -15.09
CA ILE A 486 0.24 -1.07 -14.94
C ILE A 486 1.77 -1.19 -14.99
N GLN A 487 2.33 -2.24 -14.40
CA GLN A 487 3.77 -2.47 -14.40
C GLN A 487 4.30 -2.96 -15.76
N LYS A 488 3.62 -3.92 -16.39
CA LYS A 488 3.99 -4.49 -17.70
C LYS A 488 4.07 -3.41 -18.77
N ASP A 489 3.12 -2.49 -18.71
CA ASP A 489 2.97 -1.46 -19.72
C ASP A 489 3.49 -0.10 -19.22
N SER A 490 4.18 0.01 -18.07
CA SER A 490 4.60 1.32 -17.53
C SER A 490 5.47 2.15 -18.47
N ASP A 491 6.13 1.50 -19.43
CA ASP A 491 6.98 2.14 -20.43
C ASP A 491 6.21 2.50 -21.72
N SER A 492 4.96 2.05 -21.89
CA SER A 492 4.19 2.15 -23.14
C SER A 492 2.66 2.36 -22.99
N LEU A 493 2.11 2.48 -21.77
CA LEU A 493 0.68 2.64 -21.54
C LEU A 493 0.14 3.88 -22.25
N PRO A 494 -0.81 3.71 -23.19
CA PRO A 494 -1.64 4.82 -23.61
C PRO A 494 -2.34 5.43 -22.39
N GLY A 495 -2.40 6.77 -22.29
CA GLY A 495 -3.03 7.47 -21.16
C GLY A 495 -4.46 7.01 -20.89
N ASP A 496 -5.18 6.58 -21.94
CA ASP A 496 -6.55 6.08 -21.86
C ASP A 496 -6.69 4.79 -21.03
N ASN A 497 -5.74 3.85 -21.15
CA ASN A 497 -5.76 2.60 -20.39
C ASN A 497 -5.57 2.87 -18.90
N LEU A 498 -4.67 3.78 -18.54
CA LEU A 498 -4.41 4.14 -17.16
C LEU A 498 -5.62 4.84 -16.52
N ASN A 499 -6.29 5.73 -17.26
CA ASN A 499 -7.53 6.37 -16.81
C ASN A 499 -8.66 5.35 -16.64
N TYR A 500 -8.77 4.39 -17.56
CA TYR A 500 -9.72 3.28 -17.42
C TYR A 500 -9.43 2.45 -16.17
N TYR A 501 -8.20 2.00 -15.95
CA TYR A 501 -7.83 1.26 -14.75
C TYR A 501 -8.10 2.07 -13.48
N ARG A 502 -7.78 3.37 -13.47
CA ARG A 502 -8.09 4.26 -12.34
C ARG A 502 -9.57 4.27 -12.01
N TYR A 503 -10.42 4.44 -13.01
CA TYR A 503 -11.87 4.39 -12.86
C TYR A 503 -12.33 3.04 -12.30
N ARG A 504 -11.84 1.93 -12.87
CA ARG A 504 -12.24 0.59 -12.47
C ARG A 504 -11.81 0.23 -11.05
N ILE A 505 -10.58 0.56 -10.68
CA ILE A 505 -10.05 0.35 -9.34
C ILE A 505 -10.87 1.15 -8.32
N THR A 506 -11.18 2.42 -8.65
CA THR A 506 -11.99 3.28 -7.78
C THR A 506 -13.44 2.78 -7.65
N SER A 507 -14.09 2.39 -8.75
CA SER A 507 -15.48 1.93 -8.73
C SER A 507 -15.66 0.59 -8.04
N LEU A 508 -14.61 -0.25 -8.02
CA LEU A 508 -14.60 -1.53 -7.32
C LEU A 508 -14.06 -1.44 -5.88
N GLY A 509 -13.63 -0.26 -5.42
CA GLY A 509 -13.03 -0.09 -4.09
C GLY A 509 -11.75 -0.89 -3.88
N ILE A 510 -10.92 -1.01 -4.92
CA ILE A 510 -9.67 -1.78 -4.91
C ILE A 510 -8.51 -0.85 -4.55
N HIS A 511 -7.56 -1.35 -3.75
CA HIS A 511 -6.26 -0.70 -3.56
C HIS A 511 -5.15 -1.57 -4.17
N LEU A 512 -4.32 -1.01 -5.06
CA LEU A 512 -3.21 -1.75 -5.70
C LEU A 512 -2.14 -2.23 -4.72
N GLN A 513 -2.10 -1.63 -3.53
CA GLN A 513 -1.20 -2.01 -2.45
C GLN A 513 -1.56 -3.37 -1.82
N ASP A 514 -2.80 -3.82 -2.01
CA ASP A 514 -3.31 -5.08 -1.47
C ASP A 514 -2.85 -6.30 -2.28
N CYS A 515 -2.07 -6.12 -3.35
CA CYS A 515 -1.59 -7.24 -4.15
C CYS A 515 -0.61 -8.15 -3.36
N PRO A 516 -0.97 -9.41 -3.05
CA PRO A 516 -0.10 -10.33 -2.32
C PRO A 516 1.06 -10.93 -3.14
N LEU A 517 1.05 -10.79 -4.48
CA LEU A 517 1.99 -11.50 -5.37
C LEU A 517 3.35 -10.80 -5.53
N LYS A 518 3.53 -9.57 -5.04
CA LYS A 518 4.87 -8.97 -4.97
C LYS A 518 5.68 -9.71 -3.92
N PRO A 519 6.96 -10.08 -4.18
CA PRO A 519 7.80 -10.81 -3.23
C PRO A 519 7.65 -10.25 -1.81
N GLY A 520 7.12 -11.08 -0.92
CA GLY A 520 7.01 -10.76 0.50
C GLY A 520 8.40 -10.71 1.12
N VAL A 521 8.67 -9.61 1.80
CA VAL A 521 9.47 -9.47 3.03
C VAL A 521 10.40 -10.63 3.41
N LEU A 522 11.70 -10.30 3.59
CA LEU A 522 12.57 -11.01 4.53
C LEU A 522 11.93 -10.97 5.93
N PRO A 523 11.54 -12.10 6.54
CA PRO A 523 10.86 -12.10 7.84
C PRO A 523 11.69 -11.31 8.85
N PHE A 524 11.05 -10.29 9.42
CA PHE A 524 11.73 -9.43 10.36
C PHE A 524 11.69 -10.07 11.75
N ARG A 525 12.84 -10.17 12.39
CA ARG A 525 12.97 -10.70 13.75
C ARG A 525 13.54 -9.62 14.67
N ASN A 526 13.11 -9.64 15.93
CA ASN A 526 13.84 -8.93 16.97
C ASN A 526 15.24 -9.54 17.10
N PRO A 527 16.28 -8.74 17.37
CA PRO A 527 17.61 -9.29 17.64
C PRO A 527 17.53 -10.23 18.85
N PRO A 528 18.24 -11.37 18.82
CA PRO A 528 18.32 -12.25 19.98
C PRO A 528 19.13 -11.60 21.11
N VAL A 529 18.85 -12.05 22.33
CA VAL A 529 19.57 -11.66 23.55
C VAL A 529 20.82 -12.53 23.68
N VAL A 530 21.83 -12.26 22.86
CA VAL A 530 23.15 -12.93 22.94
C VAL A 530 24.14 -12.00 23.62
N ALA A 531 24.79 -12.48 24.68
CA ALA A 531 25.82 -11.73 25.41
C ALA A 531 27.19 -11.82 24.70
N GLY A 532 28.02 -10.79 24.86
CA GLY A 532 29.37 -10.72 24.31
C GLY A 532 29.59 -9.45 23.49
N ASP A 533 30.72 -9.38 22.80
CA ASP A 533 31.06 -8.34 21.83
C ASP A 533 31.80 -8.97 20.63
N TYR A 534 32.10 -8.18 19.62
CA TYR A 534 32.91 -8.60 18.47
C TYR A 534 34.07 -7.65 18.20
N LEU A 535 34.55 -6.89 19.22
CA LEU A 535 35.62 -5.92 19.03
C LEU A 535 36.94 -6.60 18.62
N ALA A 536 37.26 -7.76 19.21
CA ALA A 536 38.44 -8.54 18.85
C ALA A 536 38.39 -9.02 17.39
N PHE A 537 37.22 -9.50 16.95
CA PHE A 537 36.99 -9.89 15.56
C PHE A 537 37.17 -8.70 14.60
N MET A 538 36.63 -7.52 14.95
CA MET A 538 36.84 -6.30 14.17
C MET A 538 38.32 -5.90 14.10
N ASP A 539 39.06 -6.01 15.20
CA ASP A 539 40.49 -5.67 15.25
C ASP A 539 41.33 -6.64 14.37
N GLU A 540 40.95 -7.91 14.32
CA GLU A 540 41.60 -8.94 13.49
C GLU A 540 41.33 -8.73 11.99
N GLN A 541 40.08 -8.43 11.63
CA GLN A 541 39.66 -8.22 10.25
C GLN A 541 40.14 -6.90 9.64
N ARG A 542 40.71 -5.97 10.43
CA ARG A 542 41.18 -4.67 9.91
C ARG A 542 42.38 -4.85 8.98
N PRO A 543 42.30 -4.38 7.72
CA PRO A 543 43.46 -4.28 6.86
C PRO A 543 44.54 -3.44 7.56
N ALA A 544 45.82 -3.80 7.42
CA ALA A 544 46.92 -3.08 8.07
C ALA A 544 46.92 -1.56 7.77
N ARG A 545 46.38 -1.15 6.61
CA ARG A 545 46.21 0.26 6.21
C ARG A 545 45.10 1.01 6.96
N MET A 546 44.12 0.31 7.54
CA MET A 546 43.08 0.90 8.38
C MET A 546 43.46 0.96 9.86
N ARG A 547 44.51 0.25 10.31
CA ARG A 547 45.00 0.29 11.70
C ARG A 547 45.44 1.69 12.17
N TYR A 548 45.78 2.57 11.22
CA TYR A 548 46.16 3.97 11.49
C TYR A 548 45.00 4.97 11.43
N ARG A 549 43.80 4.55 10.99
CA ARG A 549 42.59 5.39 11.10
C ARG A 549 41.99 5.11 12.47
N ALA A 550 42.27 6.01 13.42
CA ALA A 550 41.77 5.90 14.78
C ALA A 550 40.24 5.80 14.75
N ILE A 551 39.68 4.77 15.40
CA ILE A 551 38.26 4.77 15.75
C ILE A 551 38.06 6.00 16.63
N THR A 552 37.37 6.99 16.09
CA THR A 552 37.18 8.25 16.80
C THR A 552 35.70 8.41 17.09
N PRO A 553 35.20 7.87 18.22
CA PRO A 553 33.82 8.08 18.62
C PRO A 553 33.54 9.58 18.70
N PHE A 554 32.28 9.97 18.49
CA PHE A 554 31.89 11.36 18.65
C PHE A 554 32.20 11.83 20.07
N SER A 555 32.87 12.97 20.19
CA SER A 555 33.19 13.59 21.49
C SER A 555 32.02 14.35 22.12
N ARG A 556 30.99 14.64 21.33
CA ARG A 556 29.77 15.30 21.78
C ARG A 556 28.57 14.37 21.75
N SER A 557 27.71 14.53 22.75
CA SER A 557 26.38 13.94 22.83
C SER A 557 25.42 15.06 23.27
N PRO A 558 24.30 15.29 22.58
CA PRO A 558 23.79 14.52 21.44
C PRO A 558 24.58 14.74 20.14
N VAL A 559 24.63 13.71 19.30
CA VAL A 559 25.15 13.73 17.93
C VAL A 559 24.15 14.46 17.03
N ARG A 560 24.59 15.51 16.33
CA ARG A 560 23.72 16.31 15.47
C ARG A 560 23.49 15.60 14.13
N LEU A 561 22.25 15.26 13.83
CA LEU A 561 21.86 14.53 12.62
C LEU A 561 21.15 15.47 11.65
N TYR A 562 21.67 15.59 10.44
CA TYR A 562 20.98 16.27 9.35
C TYR A 562 20.51 15.24 8.32
N ILE A 563 19.23 15.33 7.98
CA ILE A 563 18.61 14.47 6.98
C ILE A 563 18.42 15.32 5.73
N GLY A 564 19.14 14.99 4.65
CA GLY A 564 18.94 15.63 3.36
C GLY A 564 17.51 15.43 2.85
N PRO A 565 17.08 16.16 1.80
CA PRO A 565 15.69 16.14 1.36
C PRO A 565 15.23 14.73 0.96
N ALA A 566 14.57 14.04 1.87
CA ALA A 566 14.19 12.64 1.70
C ALA A 566 13.17 12.52 0.57
N PRO A 567 13.26 11.47 -0.28
CA PRO A 567 12.34 11.29 -1.41
C PRO A 567 10.88 11.36 -0.99
N GLU A 568 10.56 10.81 0.18
CA GLU A 568 9.22 10.80 0.77
C GLU A 568 9.31 10.82 2.31
N PRO A 569 8.25 11.27 3.03
CA PRO A 569 8.24 11.37 4.49
C PRO A 569 8.57 10.08 5.23
N ARG A 570 8.18 8.92 4.67
CA ARG A 570 8.48 7.61 5.27
C ARG A 570 9.97 7.27 5.31
N PHE A 571 10.77 7.74 4.35
CA PHE A 571 12.21 7.51 4.37
C PHE A 571 12.89 8.42 5.40
N TYR A 572 12.43 9.66 5.52
CA TYR A 572 12.82 10.55 6.60
C TYR A 572 12.48 9.95 7.98
N GLN A 573 11.27 9.42 8.14
CA GLN A 573 10.85 8.76 9.37
C GLN A 573 11.70 7.52 9.70
N ALA A 574 12.01 6.71 8.68
CA ALA A 574 12.90 5.56 8.83
C ALA A 574 14.30 5.96 9.32
N VAL A 575 14.77 7.17 8.98
CA VAL A 575 16.03 7.71 9.47
C VAL A 575 15.99 8.02 10.96
N LEU A 576 14.92 8.71 11.38
CA LEU A 576 14.70 9.00 12.79
C LEU A 576 14.50 7.73 13.62
N ASP A 577 13.82 6.72 13.06
CA ASP A 577 13.62 5.42 13.73
C ASP A 577 14.93 4.66 13.91
N ALA A 578 15.81 4.67 12.90
CA ALA A 578 17.14 4.08 12.98
C ALA A 578 18.03 4.80 14.01
N ALA A 579 17.94 6.13 14.10
CA ALA A 579 18.64 6.88 15.15
C ALA A 579 18.09 6.52 16.53
N ARG A 580 16.76 6.50 16.69
CA ARG A 580 16.09 6.15 17.96
C ARG A 580 16.42 4.75 18.44
N SER A 581 16.51 3.77 17.53
CA SER A 581 16.83 2.38 17.91
C SER A 581 18.20 2.29 18.61
N TRP A 582 19.22 3.03 18.14
CA TRP A 582 20.51 3.15 18.82
C TRP A 582 20.41 3.87 20.17
N GLN A 583 19.61 4.94 20.27
CA GLN A 583 19.43 5.62 21.56
C GLN A 583 18.80 4.70 22.60
N ASP A 584 17.77 3.95 22.20
CA ASP A 584 17.03 3.07 23.09
C ASP A 584 17.89 1.86 23.48
N ALA A 585 18.58 1.24 22.51
CA ALA A 585 19.45 0.09 22.76
C ALA A 585 20.67 0.42 23.64
N THR A 586 21.12 1.69 23.64
CA THR A 586 22.27 2.13 24.44
C THR A 586 21.88 2.80 25.76
N ASP A 587 20.63 2.68 26.20
CA ASP A 587 20.10 3.34 27.40
C ASP A 587 20.40 4.85 27.41
N LYS A 588 20.27 5.50 26.25
CA LYS A 588 20.56 6.93 26.00
C LYS A 588 22.02 7.35 26.22
N ARG A 589 22.97 6.39 26.28
CA ARG A 589 24.41 6.71 26.24
C ARG A 589 24.78 7.41 24.93
N VAL A 590 24.18 6.96 23.83
CA VAL A 590 24.18 7.70 22.55
C VAL A 590 22.86 8.43 22.40
N GLN A 591 22.92 9.71 22.04
CA GLN A 591 21.74 10.51 21.72
C GLN A 591 21.95 11.18 20.38
N PHE A 592 20.88 11.34 19.63
CA PHE A 592 20.82 12.07 18.37
C PHE A 592 19.87 13.25 18.55
N VAL A 593 20.26 14.39 18.00
CA VAL A 593 19.39 15.56 17.86
C VAL A 593 19.34 15.92 16.40
N GLU A 594 18.14 16.09 15.85
CA GLU A 594 18.00 16.57 14.50
C GLU A 594 18.36 18.06 14.41
N VAL A 595 19.08 18.44 13.37
CA VAL A 595 19.38 19.84 13.04
C VAL A 595 18.77 20.20 11.69
N ASN A 596 18.33 21.44 11.55
CA ASN A 596 17.70 21.94 10.32
C ASN A 596 18.71 22.44 9.28
N GLN A 597 19.98 22.58 9.66
CA GLN A 597 21.06 23.08 8.80
C GLN A 597 22.16 22.03 8.63
N PRO A 598 22.58 21.74 7.39
CA PRO A 598 23.62 20.72 7.14
C PRO A 598 24.97 21.07 7.75
N THR A 599 25.29 22.37 7.90
CA THR A 599 26.56 22.82 8.51
C THR A 599 26.63 22.59 10.01
N GLU A 600 25.50 22.34 10.65
CA GLU A 600 25.42 22.00 12.07
C GLU A 600 25.52 20.49 12.30
N ALA A 601 25.56 19.68 11.24
CA ALA A 601 25.51 18.24 11.36
C ALA A 601 26.85 17.63 11.82
N ASP A 602 26.76 16.59 12.63
CA ASP A 602 27.79 15.57 12.84
C ASP A 602 27.69 14.43 11.84
N VAL A 603 26.45 14.10 11.46
CA VAL A 603 26.09 13.07 10.50
C VAL A 603 25.14 13.65 9.47
N LEU A 604 25.48 13.53 8.19
CA LEU A 604 24.67 13.92 7.04
C LEU A 604 24.12 12.65 6.38
N VAL A 605 22.81 12.55 6.22
CA VAL A 605 22.19 11.47 5.44
C VAL A 605 21.76 12.01 4.09
N VAL A 606 22.20 11.36 3.01
CA VAL A 606 21.88 11.74 1.63
C VAL A 606 21.34 10.52 0.90
N PHE A 607 20.26 10.70 0.14
CA PHE A 607 19.64 9.64 -0.63
C PHE A 607 20.20 9.63 -2.06
N VAL A 608 20.57 8.46 -2.57
CA VAL A 608 21.11 8.29 -3.92
C VAL A 608 20.49 7.08 -4.61
N LEU A 609 20.55 7.03 -5.94
CA LEU A 609 20.19 5.84 -6.72
C LEU A 609 21.37 5.44 -7.62
N GLN A 610 22.19 4.50 -7.17
CA GLN A 610 23.31 3.99 -7.97
C GLN A 610 22.99 2.57 -8.42
N ASP A 611 22.82 2.39 -9.74
CA ASP A 611 22.62 1.08 -10.37
C ASP A 611 23.96 0.32 -10.48
N GLY A 612 23.99 -0.96 -10.09
CA GLY A 612 25.16 -1.84 -10.26
C GLY A 612 25.37 -2.90 -9.15
N ASN A 613 26.50 -3.63 -9.22
CA ASN A 613 26.97 -4.58 -8.18
C ASN A 613 27.50 -3.89 -6.90
N GLN A 614 27.43 -2.56 -6.83
CA GLN A 614 27.67 -1.82 -5.60
C GLN A 614 26.51 -2.20 -4.65
N GLY A 615 26.83 -2.64 -3.43
CA GLY A 615 25.83 -3.17 -2.48
C GLY A 615 24.69 -2.20 -2.13
N PRO A 616 23.79 -2.60 -1.20
CA PRO A 616 22.60 -1.82 -0.82
C PRO A 616 22.93 -0.43 -0.21
N THR A 617 24.19 -0.19 0.14
CA THR A 617 24.70 1.11 0.58
C THR A 617 26.12 1.34 0.10
N ARG A 618 26.46 2.63 -0.04
CA ARG A 618 27.84 3.12 -0.04
C ARG A 618 27.91 4.19 1.03
N SER A 619 28.31 3.83 2.24
CA SER A 619 28.66 4.88 3.19
C SER A 619 30.05 5.41 2.88
N GLU A 620 30.13 6.70 2.55
CA GLU A 620 31.37 7.45 2.70
C GLU A 620 31.51 7.83 4.17
N THR A 621 31.57 6.82 5.05
CA THR A 621 32.06 7.01 6.42
C THR A 621 33.55 7.30 6.30
N LEU A 622 33.88 8.53 5.93
CA LEU A 622 35.22 9.08 5.97
C LEU A 622 35.07 10.33 6.83
N ALA A 623 34.92 10.10 8.13
CA ALA A 623 35.07 11.16 9.11
C ALA A 623 36.52 11.65 9.04
N MET A 624 36.77 12.67 8.23
CA MET A 624 37.91 13.54 8.50
C MET A 624 37.61 14.29 9.81
N PRO A 625 38.62 14.63 10.63
CA PRO A 625 38.42 15.27 11.94
C PRO A 625 37.50 16.50 11.91
N ASP A 626 37.49 17.21 10.78
CA ASP A 626 36.76 18.46 10.57
C ASP A 626 35.53 18.33 9.65
N GLN A 627 35.08 17.11 9.33
CA GLN A 627 33.94 16.88 8.44
C GLN A 627 32.88 15.98 9.07
N ALA A 628 31.62 16.34 8.87
CA ALA A 628 30.49 15.50 9.21
C ALA A 628 30.57 14.15 8.47
N ALA A 629 30.26 13.07 9.18
CA ALA A 629 30.17 11.74 8.56
C ALA A 629 29.01 11.75 7.56
N THR A 630 29.25 11.35 6.31
CA THR A 630 28.23 11.37 5.26
C THR A 630 27.78 9.95 4.91
N ILE A 631 26.51 9.65 5.15
CA ILE A 631 25.87 8.40 4.78
C ILE A 631 25.16 8.60 3.45
N LEU A 632 25.60 7.90 2.39
CA LEU A 632 24.88 7.86 1.11
C LEU A 632 24.00 6.60 1.08
N LEU A 633 22.71 6.79 1.36
CA LEU A 633 21.73 5.72 1.39
C LEU A 633 21.28 5.40 -0.05
N ASN A 634 21.74 4.27 -0.58
CA ASN A 634 21.39 3.83 -1.94
C ASN A 634 20.00 3.19 -1.95
N LEU A 635 19.07 3.80 -2.68
CA LEU A 635 17.69 3.34 -2.78
C LEU A 635 17.49 2.21 -3.79
N ALA A 636 18.52 1.84 -4.56
CA ALA A 636 18.42 0.82 -5.61
C ALA A 636 18.00 -0.55 -5.07
N TYR A 637 18.34 -0.87 -3.82
CA TYR A 637 17.92 -2.10 -3.15
C TYR A 637 16.52 -2.01 -2.53
N PRO A 638 16.20 -1.01 -1.67
CA PRO A 638 14.83 -0.80 -1.17
C PRO A 638 13.76 -0.79 -2.25
N LEU A 639 13.98 -0.07 -3.35
CA LEU A 639 12.98 0.12 -4.42
C LEU A 639 12.62 -1.16 -5.20
N ARG A 640 13.34 -2.27 -4.98
CA ARG A 640 12.99 -3.59 -5.54
C ARG A 640 11.84 -4.27 -4.78
N TYR A 641 11.51 -3.78 -3.58
CA TYR A 641 10.49 -4.34 -2.72
C TYR A 641 9.19 -3.53 -2.78
N ARG A 642 8.13 -4.09 -2.19
CA ARG A 642 6.83 -3.42 -2.09
C ARG A 642 6.98 -2.06 -1.41
N THR A 643 6.15 -1.12 -1.84
CA THR A 643 6.06 0.24 -1.29
C THR A 643 6.06 0.21 0.26
N ALA A 644 5.21 -0.58 0.90
CA ALA A 644 5.16 -0.68 2.37
C ALA A 644 6.48 -1.14 3.03
N ASP A 645 7.32 -1.89 2.32
CA ASP A 645 8.56 -2.49 2.84
C ASP A 645 9.82 -1.63 2.55
N GLN A 646 9.76 -0.74 1.57
CA GLN A 646 10.87 0.11 1.14
C GLN A 646 11.49 0.91 2.28
N ALA A 647 10.68 1.69 3.02
CA ALA A 647 11.15 2.53 4.11
C ALA A 647 11.71 1.71 5.27
N ARG A 648 11.08 0.56 5.57
CA ARG A 648 11.53 -0.34 6.64
C ARG A 648 12.91 -0.94 6.33
N LEU A 649 13.11 -1.34 5.08
CA LEU A 649 14.41 -1.83 4.60
C LEU A 649 15.47 -0.72 4.60
N ALA A 650 15.11 0.48 4.15
CA ALA A 650 15.98 1.65 4.21
C ALA A 650 16.39 2.00 5.65
N GLY A 651 15.45 1.92 6.61
CA GLY A 651 15.73 2.13 8.04
C GLY A 651 16.71 1.11 8.61
N LYS A 652 16.64 -0.17 8.21
CA LYS A 652 17.63 -1.18 8.61
C LYS A 652 19.03 -0.87 8.13
N VAL A 653 19.13 -0.63 6.82
CA VAL A 653 20.40 -0.30 6.17
C VAL A 653 20.98 0.94 6.85
N LEU A 654 20.15 1.95 7.12
CA LEU A 654 20.61 3.13 7.82
C LEU A 654 21.02 2.86 9.28
N SER A 655 20.33 1.97 10.00
CA SER A 655 20.72 1.57 11.35
C SER A 655 22.14 0.96 11.35
N HIS A 656 22.49 0.18 10.33
CA HIS A 656 23.86 -0.33 10.14
C HIS A 656 24.85 0.83 9.90
N GLU A 657 24.55 1.73 8.97
CA GLU A 657 25.44 2.86 8.65
C GLU A 657 25.63 3.84 9.83
N LEU A 658 24.59 4.03 10.66
CA LEU A 658 24.70 4.80 11.89
C LEU A 658 25.64 4.12 12.90
N GLY A 659 25.68 2.79 12.95
CA GLY A 659 26.67 2.06 13.74
C GLY A 659 28.10 2.38 13.30
N HIS A 660 28.36 2.41 11.99
CA HIS A 660 29.64 2.87 11.44
C HIS A 660 29.95 4.33 11.82
N ALA A 661 28.98 5.23 11.68
CA ALA A 661 29.15 6.64 12.04
C ALA A 661 29.50 6.83 13.52
N LEU A 662 28.89 6.02 14.41
CA LEU A 662 29.15 6.01 15.85
C LEU A 662 30.51 5.42 16.24
N GLY A 663 31.21 4.76 15.31
CA GLY A 663 32.56 4.22 15.52
C GLY A 663 32.69 2.70 15.39
N LEU A 664 31.63 1.97 15.03
CA LEU A 664 31.72 0.52 14.73
C LEU A 664 32.27 0.30 13.32
N TRP A 665 33.55 0.59 13.07
CA TRP A 665 34.19 0.54 11.73
C TRP A 665 34.38 -0.84 11.09
N GLY A 666 33.74 -1.87 11.63
CA GLY A 666 33.83 -3.26 11.17
C GLY A 666 32.47 -3.91 11.26
N HIS A 667 32.35 -5.09 10.66
CA HIS A 667 31.11 -5.84 10.66
C HIS A 667 31.11 -6.90 11.76
N SER A 668 29.92 -7.25 12.22
CA SER A 668 29.72 -8.46 12.99
C SER A 668 29.86 -9.71 12.09
N ASP A 669 30.25 -10.82 12.69
CA ASP A 669 30.25 -12.17 12.11
C ASP A 669 28.91 -12.91 12.26
N SER A 670 27.92 -12.33 12.94
CA SER A 670 26.61 -12.94 13.18
C SER A 670 25.49 -12.21 12.45
N ASP A 671 24.63 -12.94 11.74
CA ASP A 671 23.46 -12.39 11.03
C ASP A 671 22.33 -11.91 11.96
N ASP A 672 22.51 -12.11 13.27
CA ASP A 672 21.64 -11.62 14.34
C ASP A 672 21.98 -10.19 14.82
N ASP A 673 23.09 -9.63 14.35
CA ASP A 673 23.55 -8.29 14.67
C ASP A 673 23.19 -7.31 13.54
N ILE A 674 22.85 -6.05 13.89
CA ILE A 674 22.57 -5.04 12.85
C ILE A 674 23.83 -4.72 12.06
N MET A 675 25.01 -4.90 12.66
CA MET A 675 26.31 -4.68 12.04
C MET A 675 26.79 -5.86 11.16
N TYR A 676 25.97 -6.89 10.92
CA TYR A 676 26.29 -7.93 9.94
C TYR A 676 26.39 -7.32 8.52
N PRO A 677 27.34 -7.71 7.65
CA PRO A 677 27.59 -7.03 6.38
C PRO A 677 26.50 -7.25 5.32
N THR A 678 25.58 -8.19 5.56
CA THR A 678 24.43 -8.44 4.69
C THR A 678 23.16 -8.06 5.43
N VAL A 679 22.20 -7.44 4.73
CA VAL A 679 20.92 -7.08 5.34
C VAL A 679 20.21 -8.35 5.83
N SER A 680 20.10 -8.50 7.15
CA SER A 680 19.43 -9.62 7.79
C SER A 680 17.99 -9.28 8.19
N GLY A 681 17.28 -10.25 8.79
CA GLY A 681 15.93 -10.07 9.34
C GLY A 681 15.86 -9.07 10.51
N VAL A 682 16.99 -8.68 11.10
CA VAL A 682 17.08 -7.94 12.37
C VAL A 682 16.67 -6.47 12.24
N SER A 683 15.76 -6.00 13.09
CA SER A 683 15.15 -4.65 13.00
C SER A 683 15.90 -3.51 13.71
N GLY A 684 16.97 -3.78 14.45
CA GLY A 684 17.73 -2.77 15.19
C GLY A 684 18.95 -3.38 15.89
N PRO A 685 19.73 -2.58 16.65
CA PRO A 685 20.96 -3.03 17.30
C PRO A 685 20.71 -4.19 18.27
N SER A 686 21.56 -5.21 18.21
CA SER A 686 21.59 -6.31 19.18
C SER A 686 22.29 -5.89 20.47
N LEU A 687 22.22 -6.73 21.51
CA LEU A 687 23.02 -6.52 22.72
C LEU A 687 24.52 -6.57 22.43
N ARG A 688 24.95 -7.41 21.47
CA ARG A 688 26.36 -7.56 21.10
C ARG A 688 26.86 -6.32 20.34
N ASP A 689 26.01 -5.72 19.50
CA ASP A 689 26.28 -4.41 18.87
C ASP A 689 26.52 -3.34 19.95
N VAL A 690 25.64 -3.29 20.96
CA VAL A 690 25.70 -2.32 22.06
C VAL A 690 26.94 -2.51 22.93
N GLU A 691 27.27 -3.74 23.33
CA GLU A 691 28.47 -4.02 24.13
C GLU A 691 29.76 -3.72 23.37
N THR A 692 29.80 -4.02 22.06
CA THR A 692 30.93 -3.64 21.20
C THR A 692 31.08 -2.13 21.14
N LEU A 693 29.98 -1.39 20.99
CA LEU A 693 30.00 0.08 20.98
C LEU A 693 30.49 0.64 22.32
N LYS A 694 30.01 0.12 23.45
CA LYS A 694 30.49 0.52 24.79
C LYS A 694 32.00 0.38 24.90
N LYS A 695 32.56 -0.76 24.49
CA LYS A 695 34.02 -0.99 24.49
C LYS A 695 34.77 -0.03 23.59
N VAL A 696 34.20 0.37 22.44
CA VAL A 696 34.78 1.40 21.58
C VAL A 696 34.88 2.74 22.32
N PHE A 697 33.79 3.19 22.95
CA PHE A 697 33.79 4.44 23.73
C PHE A 697 34.72 4.38 24.95
N ASP A 698 34.90 3.21 25.57
CA ASP A 698 35.77 3.04 26.73
C ASP A 698 37.27 2.97 26.33
N ARG A 699 37.58 2.38 25.17
CA ARG A 699 38.96 2.15 24.72
C ARG A 699 39.57 3.35 23.97
N TYR A 700 38.76 4.10 23.24
CA TYR A 700 39.22 5.22 22.43
C TYR A 700 38.72 6.52 23.04
N PRO A 701 39.61 7.39 23.56
CA PRO A 701 39.17 8.68 24.06
C PRO A 701 38.45 9.44 22.95
N ALA A 702 37.31 10.01 23.29
CA ALA A 702 36.60 10.96 22.45
C ALA A 702 37.60 12.04 21.99
N ALA A 703 37.91 12.11 20.70
CA ALA A 703 38.75 13.20 20.21
C ALA A 703 37.92 14.49 20.26
N GLU A 704 38.41 15.52 20.95
CA GLU A 704 37.84 16.87 20.85
C GLU A 704 37.76 17.25 19.37
N ARG A 705 36.54 17.29 18.82
CA ARG A 705 36.31 17.81 17.46
C ARG A 705 36.08 19.32 17.62
N PRO A 706 36.79 20.18 16.87
CA PRO A 706 36.59 21.62 16.93
C PRO A 706 35.18 22.06 16.51
#